data_AF-A0A940CBP1-F1
#
_entry.id   AF-A0A940CBP1-F1
#
_cell.length_a   1.000
_cell.length_b   1.000
_cell.length_c   1.000
_cell.angle_alpha   90.00
_cell.angle_beta   90.00
_cell.angle_gamma   90.00
#
_symmetry.space_group_name_H-M   'P 1'
#
loop_
_entity.id
_entity.type
_entity.pdbx_description
1 polymer ?
#
loop_
_entity_poly.entity_id
_entity_poly.type
_entity_poly.pdbx_seq_one_letter_code
_entity_poly.pdbx_strand_id
1 'polypeptide(L)'
;MKSKLFSILLVIVILLLNVVVAYSDSEFEGEGTEESPYIISNSDDLIRLSELSNTAATADYATKYYKLTDDIDLSGNSFKPISYGTSMYTKEASTFTGTFDGNGHIIKNVTMTEAISVYGATYGIIGLLGSKGVIKNLGVENVMINGGNADRLCIGGIVGSIFNEVSIDNCYVNGMSVTAATTQTTYVAGIAGRTISQTGTITNCYATNLDYSLVAKGDNKAGILGSCGANGYSAENCYTTYAKIQGNVSATNSYMSVSNCYTAVEPKDVSASDLGSAFKENQTVKNDGFPVLQWESTEGYDDIGDVEKFDPYFSGKGTEDEPFLIQSASDLTQLASLTNSDDTAAKYAATGVYYKLTDNIDMSYESSYIPISRATNMYQSVAAGGAFKGTLDGNGHVIKNVSMNSAVMNTYGNTYGIVGYLGANGCIKNLGVENLTVENAGANRLCIGGIVGSVNAHVLIDNCYVRGMTVTATSSEPTYVGGIAGRTIGNAGDITNCYSAGLEYSLVNGNFSAGILGSCGNANYASNNCYTTHKKIQGDVSATGSYMKTNNCYSDESVKNLRPETLGEAFIADDALLNSGMPVLAWEYDSQHSETACFDITVHGEAVADGQENVAANYNAVLEFDREMNPDTLDRIVVLKNGESVENVTFKVSGNNVIISPALEYGTRYQIFVPKTVQSVKDAYGRSAKAEEKEITFTTGAALSVKDVKLNGKPLSEATINRGDDVIATVNIRNLNASNPQDAAVILALYDKNGVMKYAALDTAKIAKSGEDELSVTLHIPDDIEDGFSIAVMVWDSINDMNAVCRAYIH
;
A
#
# COMPACT_ATOMS: atom_id res chain seq x y z
N MET A 1 -65.11 -8.10 28.96
CA MET A 1 -64.06 -9.14 28.83
C MET A 1 -63.08 -8.89 27.68
N LYS A 2 -63.50 -8.34 26.53
CA LYS A 2 -62.60 -8.10 25.39
C LYS A 2 -61.50 -7.03 25.62
N SER A 3 -61.75 -5.98 26.41
CA SER A 3 -60.74 -4.94 26.67
C SER A 3 -59.63 -5.38 27.63
N LYS A 4 -59.94 -6.24 28.61
CA LYS A 4 -58.93 -6.77 29.55
C LYS A 4 -58.03 -7.83 28.91
N LEU A 5 -58.51 -8.58 27.91
CA LEU A 5 -57.67 -9.50 27.15
C LEU A 5 -56.65 -8.75 26.28
N PHE A 6 -57.03 -7.61 25.70
CA PHE A 6 -56.14 -6.82 24.86
C PHE A 6 -54.99 -6.18 25.66
N SER A 7 -55.26 -5.70 26.88
CA SER A 7 -54.22 -5.17 27.76
C SER A 7 -53.26 -6.26 28.28
N ILE A 8 -53.73 -7.48 28.53
CA ILE A 8 -52.86 -8.59 28.92
C ILE A 8 -52.02 -9.07 27.73
N LEU A 9 -52.60 -9.11 26.52
CA LEU A 9 -51.85 -9.45 25.31
C LEU A 9 -50.78 -8.39 24.98
N LEU A 10 -51.08 -7.10 25.18
CA LEU A 10 -50.12 -6.01 24.97
C LEU A 10 -48.97 -6.05 26.00
N VAL A 11 -49.25 -6.40 27.25
CA VAL A 11 -48.22 -6.55 28.28
C VAL A 11 -47.36 -7.79 28.03
N ILE A 12 -47.92 -8.89 27.53
CA ILE A 12 -47.15 -10.09 27.13
C ILE A 12 -46.31 -9.78 25.87
N VAL A 13 -46.82 -9.02 24.91
CA VAL A 13 -46.05 -8.59 23.72
C VAL A 13 -44.94 -7.62 24.10
N ILE A 14 -45.16 -6.72 25.07
CA ILE A 14 -44.11 -5.81 25.59
C ILE A 14 -43.08 -6.56 26.46
N LEU A 15 -43.48 -7.61 27.17
CA LEU A 15 -42.55 -8.51 27.88
C LEU A 15 -41.76 -9.43 26.93
N LEU A 16 -42.32 -9.77 25.77
CA LEU A 16 -41.63 -10.50 24.69
C LEU A 16 -40.76 -9.60 23.80
N LEU A 17 -41.02 -8.29 23.77
CA LEU A 17 -40.17 -7.28 23.10
C LEU A 17 -38.96 -6.85 23.94
N ASN A 18 -38.89 -7.26 25.21
CA ASN A 18 -37.69 -7.23 26.04
C ASN A 18 -36.96 -8.58 26.06
N VAL A 19 -37.22 -9.45 25.08
CA VAL A 19 -36.22 -10.47 24.73
C VAL A 19 -35.02 -9.68 24.28
N VAL A 20 -34.05 -9.57 25.19
CA VAL A 20 -32.65 -9.30 24.91
C VAL A 20 -32.37 -9.97 23.58
N VAL A 21 -32.17 -9.17 22.53
CA VAL A 21 -31.37 -9.62 21.41
C VAL A 21 -30.04 -9.92 22.09
N ALA A 22 -29.85 -11.18 22.47
CA ALA A 22 -28.52 -11.70 22.59
C ALA A 22 -27.95 -11.43 21.20
N TYR A 23 -27.12 -10.39 21.10
CA TYR A 23 -26.11 -10.37 20.06
C TYR A 23 -25.55 -11.78 20.05
N SER A 24 -25.63 -12.47 18.92
CA SER A 24 -24.93 -13.74 18.81
C SER A 24 -23.47 -13.39 19.01
N ASP A 25 -22.99 -13.68 20.22
CA ASP A 25 -21.61 -13.80 20.60
C ASP A 25 -20.99 -14.69 19.54
N SER A 26 -20.37 -14.13 18.50
CA SER A 26 -19.53 -14.93 17.63
C SER A 26 -18.27 -15.20 18.44
N GLU A 27 -18.35 -16.05 19.47
CA GLU A 27 -17.20 -16.40 20.30
C GLU A 27 -16.02 -16.78 19.39
N PHE A 28 -14.81 -16.40 19.80
CA PHE A 28 -13.60 -16.96 19.19
C PHE A 28 -13.77 -18.47 19.06
N GLU A 29 -13.21 -19.08 18.01
CA GLU A 29 -13.18 -20.54 17.97
C GLU A 29 -12.40 -21.06 19.19
N GLY A 30 -12.97 -21.99 19.94
CA GLY A 30 -12.44 -22.49 21.21
C GLY A 30 -13.18 -21.95 22.44
N GLU A 31 -12.86 -22.45 23.63
CA GLU A 31 -13.52 -22.08 24.90
C GLU A 31 -12.66 -21.14 25.77
N GLY A 32 -11.49 -20.75 25.27
CA GLY A 32 -10.48 -19.97 25.98
C GLY A 32 -9.87 -20.70 27.17
N THR A 33 -9.93 -22.03 27.18
CA THR A 33 -9.30 -22.92 28.16
C THR A 33 -7.94 -23.40 27.65
N GLU A 34 -7.13 -24.04 28.49
CA GLU A 34 -5.82 -24.55 28.06
C GLU A 34 -5.97 -25.64 26.98
N GLU A 35 -6.97 -26.53 27.12
CA GLU A 35 -7.26 -27.60 26.18
C GLU A 35 -7.98 -27.11 24.92
N SER A 36 -8.70 -25.99 25.00
CA SER A 36 -9.44 -25.37 23.90
C SER A 36 -9.21 -23.86 23.93
N PRO A 37 -8.01 -23.39 23.51
CA PRO A 37 -7.70 -21.97 23.49
C PRO A 37 -8.54 -21.26 22.44
N TYR A 38 -8.78 -19.97 22.65
CA TYR A 38 -9.35 -19.11 21.63
C TYR A 38 -8.37 -18.97 20.46
N ILE A 39 -8.84 -19.28 19.26
CA ILE A 39 -8.05 -19.23 18.03
C ILE A 39 -8.05 -17.80 17.48
N ILE A 40 -6.86 -17.33 17.13
CA ILE A 40 -6.61 -16.05 16.47
C ILE A 40 -5.95 -16.36 15.13
N SER A 41 -6.67 -16.17 14.03
CA SER A 41 -6.24 -16.60 12.70
C SER A 41 -6.01 -15.44 11.73
N ASN A 42 -6.46 -14.24 12.09
CA ASN A 42 -6.41 -13.06 11.24
C ASN A 42 -6.35 -11.76 12.08
N SER A 43 -6.25 -10.62 11.39
CA SER A 43 -6.19 -9.28 12.01
C SER A 43 -7.43 -8.95 12.83
N ASP A 44 -8.62 -9.35 12.38
CA ASP A 44 -9.89 -9.01 13.02
C ASP A 44 -10.04 -9.74 14.35
N ASP A 45 -9.62 -11.02 14.42
CA ASP A 45 -9.57 -11.79 15.66
C ASP A 45 -8.67 -11.09 16.70
N LEU A 46 -7.50 -10.63 16.27
CA LEU A 46 -6.55 -9.96 17.15
C LEU A 46 -7.04 -8.58 17.60
N ILE A 47 -7.63 -7.79 16.69
CA ILE A 47 -8.25 -6.50 17.02
C ILE A 47 -9.41 -6.72 17.98
N ARG A 48 -10.24 -7.74 17.75
CA ARG A 48 -11.35 -8.08 18.64
C ARG A 48 -10.88 -8.47 20.03
N LEU A 49 -9.80 -9.24 20.15
CA LEU A 49 -9.20 -9.55 21.45
C LEU A 49 -8.78 -8.27 22.16
N SER A 50 -8.12 -7.35 21.44
CA SER A 50 -7.80 -6.04 21.98
C SER A 50 -9.06 -5.34 22.51
N GLU A 51 -10.11 -5.19 21.69
CA GLU A 51 -11.35 -4.53 22.09
C GLU A 51 -12.01 -5.18 23.31
N LEU A 52 -12.19 -6.51 23.31
CA LEU A 52 -12.83 -7.24 24.39
C LEU A 52 -12.04 -7.13 25.70
N SER A 53 -10.71 -7.21 25.62
CA SER A 53 -9.82 -7.02 26.78
C SER A 53 -9.87 -5.60 27.38
N ASN A 54 -10.44 -4.65 26.64
CA ASN A 54 -10.50 -3.23 26.99
C ASN A 54 -11.90 -2.75 27.42
N THR A 55 -12.88 -3.65 27.53
CA THR A 55 -14.26 -3.35 27.91
C THR A 55 -14.56 -3.69 29.38
N ALA A 56 -15.75 -3.34 29.89
CA ALA A 56 -16.17 -3.71 31.25
C ALA A 56 -16.19 -5.24 31.53
N ALA A 57 -16.14 -6.08 30.50
CA ALA A 57 -16.01 -7.53 30.58
C ALA A 57 -14.54 -8.01 30.62
N THR A 58 -13.58 -7.12 30.88
CA THR A 58 -12.12 -7.40 30.86
C THR A 58 -11.76 -8.72 31.58
N ALA A 59 -12.36 -9.01 32.73
CA ALA A 59 -12.01 -10.19 33.53
C ALA A 59 -12.25 -11.54 32.80
N ASP A 60 -13.27 -11.60 31.95
CA ASP A 60 -13.68 -12.84 31.28
C ASP A 60 -12.74 -13.20 30.12
N TYR A 61 -12.11 -12.21 29.49
CA TYR A 61 -11.20 -12.39 28.35
C TYR A 61 -9.72 -12.26 28.75
N ALA A 62 -9.39 -11.44 29.75
CA ALA A 62 -8.01 -11.17 30.15
C ALA A 62 -7.31 -12.38 30.79
N THR A 63 -8.05 -13.40 31.24
CA THR A 63 -7.52 -14.58 31.95
C THR A 63 -7.41 -15.83 31.07
N LYS A 64 -7.85 -15.73 29.80
CA LYS A 64 -8.06 -16.86 28.90
C LYS A 64 -6.79 -17.28 28.16
N TYR A 65 -6.88 -18.41 27.47
CA TYR A 65 -5.83 -18.95 26.63
C TYR A 65 -6.12 -18.61 25.17
N TYR A 66 -5.12 -18.09 24.47
CA TYR A 66 -5.18 -17.69 23.07
C TYR A 66 -4.07 -18.36 22.30
N LYS A 67 -4.36 -18.73 21.04
CA LYS A 67 -3.40 -19.39 20.15
C LYS A 67 -3.48 -18.80 18.75
N LEU A 68 -2.34 -18.39 18.20
CA LEU A 68 -2.25 -18.08 16.78
C LEU A 68 -2.23 -19.37 15.95
N THR A 69 -2.96 -19.40 14.85
CA THR A 69 -2.86 -20.49 13.85
C THR A 69 -2.23 -20.07 12.55
N ASP A 70 -2.04 -18.76 12.37
CA ASP A 70 -1.53 -18.14 11.15
C ASP A 70 -0.73 -16.88 11.51
N ASP A 71 0.13 -16.44 10.60
CA ASP A 71 0.79 -15.14 10.72
C ASP A 71 -0.23 -14.02 10.52
N ILE A 72 -0.17 -12.99 11.37
CA ILE A 72 -1.14 -11.90 11.42
C ILE A 72 -0.50 -10.63 10.85
N ASP A 73 -1.04 -10.12 9.73
CA ASP A 73 -0.64 -8.84 9.15
C ASP A 73 -1.61 -7.73 9.58
N LEU A 74 -1.09 -6.68 10.22
CA LEU A 74 -1.88 -5.51 10.67
C LEU A 74 -1.74 -4.30 9.74
N SER A 75 -1.20 -4.46 8.52
CA SER A 75 -1.14 -3.39 7.54
C SER A 75 -2.53 -2.76 7.30
N GLY A 76 -2.54 -1.43 7.15
CA GLY A 76 -3.78 -0.66 7.01
C GLY A 76 -4.59 -0.45 8.29
N ASN A 77 -4.26 -1.13 9.39
CA ASN A 77 -5.00 -1.06 10.66
C ASN A 77 -4.19 -0.37 11.76
N SER A 78 -4.83 0.54 12.52
CA SER A 78 -4.26 1.06 13.76
C SER A 78 -4.56 0.09 14.89
N PHE A 79 -3.53 -0.42 15.55
CA PHE A 79 -3.69 -1.38 16.62
C PHE A 79 -3.69 -0.71 18.00
N LYS A 80 -4.60 -1.17 18.86
CA LYS A 80 -4.62 -0.80 20.28
C LYS A 80 -4.05 -1.97 21.08
N PRO A 81 -3.09 -1.74 22.00
CA PRO A 81 -2.63 -2.78 22.91
C PRO A 81 -3.77 -3.58 23.56
N ILE A 82 -3.58 -4.88 23.72
CA ILE A 82 -4.39 -5.68 24.67
C ILE A 82 -4.13 -5.10 26.07
N SER A 83 -5.18 -4.83 26.85
CA SER A 83 -5.09 -3.93 28.02
C SER A 83 -4.62 -2.51 27.64
N TYR A 84 -5.29 -1.89 26.67
CA TYR A 84 -5.13 -0.49 26.24
C TYR A 84 -5.52 0.50 27.34
N GLY A 85 -4.96 1.71 27.27
CA GLY A 85 -5.29 2.80 28.20
C GLY A 85 -4.78 2.57 29.63
N THR A 86 -4.05 1.48 29.86
CA THR A 86 -3.48 1.20 31.17
C THR A 86 -2.21 2.00 31.45
N SER A 87 -1.93 2.13 32.73
CA SER A 87 -0.71 2.72 33.28
C SER A 87 0.07 1.65 34.03
N MET A 88 1.37 1.84 34.20
CA MET A 88 2.18 1.04 35.14
C MET A 88 1.65 1.06 36.60
N TYR A 89 0.69 1.92 36.93
CA TYR A 89 0.02 1.99 38.25
C TYR A 89 -1.40 1.43 38.24
N THR A 90 -1.86 0.89 37.11
CA THR A 90 -3.18 0.27 37.00
C THR A 90 -3.31 -0.92 37.95
N LYS A 91 -4.51 -1.11 38.53
CA LYS A 91 -4.80 -2.28 39.37
C LYS A 91 -4.76 -3.55 38.54
N GLU A 92 -4.21 -4.61 39.10
CA GLU A 92 -4.06 -5.92 38.47
C GLU A 92 -5.33 -6.49 37.84
N ALA A 93 -6.51 -6.21 38.40
CA ALA A 93 -7.80 -6.67 37.84
C ALA A 93 -8.14 -6.10 36.45
N SER A 94 -7.36 -5.16 35.93
CA SER A 94 -7.52 -4.55 34.59
C SER A 94 -6.33 -4.86 33.68
N THR A 95 -5.70 -6.03 33.86
CA THR A 95 -4.49 -6.44 33.16
C THR A 95 -4.68 -7.82 32.53
N PHE A 96 -3.95 -8.10 31.46
CA PHE A 96 -3.97 -9.40 30.81
C PHE A 96 -3.17 -10.41 31.65
N THR A 97 -3.83 -11.41 32.22
CA THR A 97 -3.23 -12.47 33.05
C THR A 97 -3.28 -13.86 32.41
N GLY A 98 -3.82 -13.93 31.19
CA GLY A 98 -3.98 -15.15 30.40
C GLY A 98 -2.71 -15.65 29.73
N THR A 99 -2.87 -16.64 28.85
CA THR A 99 -1.79 -17.20 28.04
C THR A 99 -1.98 -16.78 26.59
N PHE A 100 -0.94 -16.20 25.98
CA PHE A 100 -0.90 -15.89 24.56
C PHE A 100 0.20 -16.73 23.89
N ASP A 101 -0.21 -17.80 23.20
CA ASP A 101 0.69 -18.70 22.48
C ASP A 101 0.73 -18.32 21.00
N GLY A 102 1.85 -17.74 20.57
CA GLY A 102 2.10 -17.45 19.15
C GLY A 102 2.22 -18.71 18.31
N ASN A 103 2.41 -19.89 18.92
CA ASN A 103 2.46 -21.19 18.24
C ASN A 103 3.43 -21.24 17.03
N GLY A 104 4.48 -20.41 17.06
CA GLY A 104 5.46 -20.30 15.98
C GLY A 104 5.07 -19.35 14.84
N HIS A 105 4.07 -18.50 15.07
CA HIS A 105 3.58 -17.49 14.12
C HIS A 105 4.02 -16.07 14.50
N ILE A 106 3.86 -15.17 13.53
CA ILE A 106 4.34 -13.79 13.59
C ILE A 106 3.17 -12.81 13.51
N ILE A 107 3.22 -11.72 14.29
CA ILE A 107 2.39 -10.53 14.10
C ILE A 107 3.25 -9.43 13.44
N LYS A 108 2.87 -8.94 12.26
CA LYS A 108 3.67 -7.97 11.49
C LYS A 108 2.92 -6.69 11.13
N ASN A 109 3.67 -5.64 10.79
CA ASN A 109 3.17 -4.33 10.37
C ASN A 109 2.32 -3.62 11.43
N VAL A 110 2.75 -3.71 12.68
CA VAL A 110 2.03 -3.20 13.85
C VAL A 110 2.16 -1.68 13.92
N THR A 111 1.05 -0.94 13.73
CA THR A 111 1.04 0.53 13.84
C THR A 111 0.23 1.00 15.04
N MET A 112 0.86 1.68 16.00
CA MET A 112 0.21 2.29 17.17
C MET A 112 0.41 3.81 17.16
N THR A 113 -0.56 4.57 16.66
CA THR A 113 -0.46 6.04 16.52
C THR A 113 -1.30 6.84 17.50
N GLU A 114 -2.26 6.20 18.16
CA GLU A 114 -3.09 6.86 19.17
C GLU A 114 -2.32 7.08 20.47
N ALA A 115 -2.18 8.35 20.87
CA ALA A 115 -1.50 8.71 22.11
C ALA A 115 -2.35 8.39 23.35
N ILE A 116 -1.85 7.46 24.17
CA ILE A 116 -2.41 7.14 25.48
C ILE A 116 -2.01 8.23 26.48
N SER A 117 -2.94 9.14 26.77
CA SER A 117 -2.72 10.32 27.63
C SER A 117 -2.85 10.00 29.13
N VAL A 118 -2.17 8.96 29.60
CA VAL A 118 -2.15 8.53 31.01
C VAL A 118 -0.70 8.54 31.53
N TYR A 119 -0.51 8.95 32.79
CA TYR A 119 0.81 8.90 33.42
C TYR A 119 1.32 7.46 33.49
N GLY A 120 2.45 7.17 32.84
CA GLY A 120 3.00 5.81 32.79
C GLY A 120 2.30 4.91 31.78
N ALA A 121 1.79 5.47 30.69
CA ALA A 121 1.13 4.74 29.63
C ALA A 121 2.00 3.63 29.05
N THR A 122 1.34 2.53 28.69
CA THR A 122 1.99 1.28 28.29
C THR A 122 1.69 0.92 26.84
N TYR A 123 2.73 0.60 26.06
CA TYR A 123 2.62 0.21 24.65
C TYR A 123 3.31 -1.13 24.37
N GLY A 124 2.74 -1.91 23.46
CA GLY A 124 3.15 -3.23 23.01
C GLY A 124 1.94 -4.01 22.50
N ILE A 125 2.14 -5.19 21.91
CA ILE A 125 1.01 -6.09 21.59
C ILE A 125 0.10 -6.24 22.82
N ILE A 126 0.73 -6.40 23.99
CA ILE A 126 0.08 -6.32 25.30
C ILE A 126 0.59 -5.09 26.03
N GLY A 127 -0.30 -4.17 26.40
CA GLY A 127 0.05 -2.98 27.18
C GLY A 127 0.58 -3.38 28.56
N LEU A 128 -0.17 -4.22 29.27
CA LEU A 128 0.13 -4.59 30.65
C LEU A 128 -0.12 -6.07 30.91
N LEU A 129 0.97 -6.82 31.08
CA LEU A 129 0.95 -8.24 31.43
C LEU A 129 0.84 -8.38 32.95
N GLY A 130 -0.32 -8.82 33.41
CA GLY A 130 -0.70 -9.09 34.79
C GLY A 130 -0.05 -10.34 35.38
N SER A 131 -0.30 -10.61 36.67
CA SER A 131 0.40 -11.72 37.32
C SER A 131 0.08 -13.07 36.70
N LYS A 132 1.10 -13.93 36.60
CA LYS A 132 1.04 -15.26 35.95
C LYS A 132 0.68 -15.25 34.47
N GLY A 133 0.64 -14.07 33.84
CA GLY A 133 0.49 -13.96 32.39
C GLY A 133 1.65 -14.65 31.67
N VAL A 134 1.32 -15.35 30.58
CA VAL A 134 2.28 -16.12 29.78
C VAL A 134 2.21 -15.64 28.34
N ILE A 135 3.37 -15.37 27.74
CA ILE A 135 3.52 -15.14 26.31
C ILE A 135 4.60 -16.10 25.81
N LYS A 136 4.31 -16.87 24.78
CA LYS A 136 5.29 -17.81 24.23
C LYS A 136 5.20 -17.98 22.72
N ASN A 137 6.30 -18.40 22.11
CA ASN A 137 6.37 -18.83 20.70
C ASN A 137 5.89 -17.76 19.70
N LEU A 138 6.19 -16.49 19.95
CA LEU A 138 5.64 -15.36 19.19
C LEU A 138 6.74 -14.50 18.56
N GLY A 139 6.63 -14.25 17.26
CA GLY A 139 7.39 -13.22 16.57
C GLY A 139 6.58 -11.93 16.43
N VAL A 140 7.22 -10.77 16.56
CA VAL A 140 6.61 -9.48 16.23
C VAL A 140 7.52 -8.68 15.32
N GLU A 141 7.02 -8.27 14.17
CA GLU A 141 7.81 -7.65 13.11
C GLU A 141 7.26 -6.29 12.67
N ASN A 142 8.16 -5.38 12.29
CA ASN A 142 7.82 -4.06 11.77
C ASN A 142 6.83 -3.28 12.66
N VAL A 143 7.28 -2.94 13.87
CA VAL A 143 6.49 -2.26 14.88
C VAL A 143 6.75 -0.75 14.85
N MET A 144 5.71 0.06 14.67
CA MET A 144 5.76 1.52 14.74
C MET A 144 4.92 2.03 15.90
N ILE A 145 5.57 2.69 16.88
CA ILE A 145 4.90 3.25 18.06
C ILE A 145 5.10 4.76 18.12
N ASN A 146 4.00 5.50 18.14
CA ASN A 146 3.98 6.92 18.47
C ASN A 146 3.41 7.12 19.88
N GLY A 147 4.30 7.30 20.85
CA GLY A 147 3.94 7.53 22.25
C GLY A 147 3.43 8.94 22.57
N GLY A 148 3.49 9.87 21.60
CA GLY A 148 3.08 11.26 21.77
C GLY A 148 3.84 12.03 22.85
N ASN A 149 3.15 12.98 23.50
CA ASN A 149 3.68 13.88 24.54
C ASN A 149 3.32 13.45 25.96
N ALA A 150 3.23 12.14 26.23
CA ALA A 150 2.89 11.65 27.57
C ALA A 150 3.97 11.99 28.61
N ASP A 151 3.57 12.11 29.88
CA ASP A 151 4.50 12.44 30.96
C ASP A 151 5.56 11.35 31.18
N ARG A 152 5.16 10.08 31.13
CA ARG A 152 6.02 8.90 31.33
C ARG A 152 5.48 7.74 30.52
N LEU A 153 6.37 6.97 29.88
CA LEU A 153 6.00 5.86 28.99
C LEU A 153 6.74 4.58 29.33
N CYS A 154 6.06 3.45 29.15
CA CYS A 154 6.65 2.11 29.15
C CYS A 154 6.32 1.41 27.83
N ILE A 155 7.34 1.10 27.03
CA ILE A 155 7.18 0.64 25.65
C ILE A 155 7.96 -0.66 25.50
N GLY A 156 7.25 -1.74 25.16
CA GLY A 156 7.81 -2.98 24.64
C GLY A 156 7.24 -3.25 23.26
N GLY A 157 7.98 -3.89 22.37
CA GLY A 157 7.40 -4.43 21.14
C GLY A 157 6.36 -5.51 21.45
N ILE A 158 6.63 -6.36 22.45
CA ILE A 158 5.67 -7.37 22.94
C ILE A 158 4.87 -6.82 24.13
N VAL A 159 5.56 -6.35 25.19
CA VAL A 159 4.89 -5.95 26.44
C VAL A 159 5.31 -4.58 26.96
N GLY A 160 4.35 -3.67 27.17
CA GLY A 160 4.63 -2.35 27.74
C GLY A 160 5.14 -2.43 29.18
N SER A 161 4.39 -3.07 30.07
CA SER A 161 4.81 -3.29 31.46
C SER A 161 4.35 -4.63 32.02
N ILE A 162 5.07 -5.09 33.04
CA ILE A 162 5.00 -6.46 33.55
C ILE A 162 4.77 -6.49 35.08
N PHE A 163 3.85 -7.38 35.52
CA PHE A 163 3.55 -7.74 36.92
C PHE A 163 4.27 -9.02 37.38
N ASN A 164 3.86 -9.59 38.52
CA ASN A 164 4.54 -10.71 39.19
C ASN A 164 4.35 -12.06 38.50
N GLU A 165 5.33 -12.95 38.65
CA GLU A 165 5.25 -14.36 38.24
C GLU A 165 4.94 -14.56 36.75
N VAL A 166 5.28 -13.59 35.89
CA VAL A 166 5.07 -13.71 34.44
C VAL A 166 6.12 -14.59 33.76
N SER A 167 5.79 -15.08 32.57
CA SER A 167 6.74 -15.73 31.67
C SER A 167 6.59 -15.16 30.26
N ILE A 168 7.69 -14.65 29.70
CA ILE A 168 7.82 -14.34 28.28
C ILE A 168 8.92 -15.26 27.76
N ASP A 169 8.56 -16.26 26.97
CA ASP A 169 9.49 -17.31 26.56
C ASP A 169 9.47 -17.52 25.06
N ASN A 170 10.62 -17.77 24.44
CA ASN A 170 10.68 -18.21 23.04
C ASN A 170 10.02 -17.20 22.08
N CYS A 171 10.29 -15.91 22.27
CA CYS A 171 9.67 -14.81 21.51
C CYS A 171 10.71 -13.86 20.91
N TYR A 172 10.34 -13.12 19.87
CA TYR A 172 11.22 -12.10 19.32
C TYR A 172 10.54 -10.83 18.85
N VAL A 173 11.34 -9.77 18.73
CA VAL A 173 10.97 -8.54 18.02
C VAL A 173 12.04 -8.23 16.98
N ASN A 174 11.64 -8.05 15.72
CA ASN A 174 12.53 -7.65 14.64
C ASN A 174 11.94 -6.44 13.90
N GLY A 175 12.61 -5.30 14.01
CA GLY A 175 12.13 -4.05 13.43
C GLY A 175 11.15 -3.37 14.37
N MET A 176 11.63 -2.39 15.15
CA MET A 176 10.76 -1.53 15.96
C MET A 176 11.25 -0.09 15.95
N SER A 177 10.38 0.84 15.58
CA SER A 177 10.63 2.29 15.62
C SER A 177 9.73 2.97 16.65
N VAL A 178 10.32 3.87 17.44
CA VAL A 178 9.58 4.59 18.49
C VAL A 178 9.80 6.09 18.39
N THR A 179 8.69 6.82 18.26
CA THR A 179 8.65 8.28 18.38
C THR A 179 7.98 8.67 19.69
N ALA A 180 8.69 9.39 20.56
CA ALA A 180 8.14 9.82 21.84
C ALA A 180 8.78 11.14 22.31
N ALA A 181 7.96 12.17 22.50
CA ALA A 181 8.36 13.50 22.92
C ALA A 181 7.96 13.76 24.38
N THR A 182 8.41 12.90 25.29
CA THR A 182 8.01 12.92 26.71
C THR A 182 8.71 13.99 27.53
N THR A 183 8.01 14.51 28.53
CA THR A 183 8.58 15.47 29.50
C THR A 183 9.33 14.77 30.65
N GLN A 184 9.06 13.48 30.92
CA GLN A 184 9.77 12.66 31.91
C GLN A 184 10.33 11.37 31.29
N THR A 185 10.71 10.40 32.12
CA THR A 185 11.40 9.17 31.73
C THR A 185 10.55 8.30 30.80
N THR A 186 11.15 7.84 29.70
CA THR A 186 10.63 6.74 28.88
C THR A 186 11.44 5.48 29.16
N TYR A 187 10.74 4.36 29.39
CA TYR A 187 11.31 3.01 29.48
C TYR A 187 10.97 2.29 28.17
N VAL A 188 11.97 1.97 27.36
CA VAL A 188 11.76 1.38 26.04
C VAL A 188 12.68 0.18 25.83
N ALA A 189 12.12 -0.94 25.39
CA ALA A 189 12.89 -2.06 24.87
C ALA A 189 12.13 -2.89 23.85
N GLY A 190 12.83 -3.76 23.13
CA GLY A 190 12.24 -4.62 22.12
C GLY A 190 11.25 -5.61 22.72
N ILE A 191 11.60 -6.33 23.79
CA ILE A 191 10.66 -7.28 24.40
C ILE A 191 9.73 -6.58 25.40
N ALA A 192 10.30 -5.95 26.43
CA ALA A 192 9.53 -5.41 27.55
C ALA A 192 9.98 -4.02 28.02
N GLY A 193 9.03 -3.10 28.19
CA GLY A 193 9.35 -1.74 28.63
C GLY A 193 9.85 -1.66 30.08
N ARG A 194 9.04 -2.15 31.04
CA ARG A 194 9.39 -2.08 32.47
C ARG A 194 8.74 -3.17 33.31
N THR A 195 9.46 -3.68 34.30
CA THR A 195 8.88 -4.52 35.36
C THR A 195 8.45 -3.71 36.58
N ILE A 196 7.32 -4.06 37.19
CA ILE A 196 6.72 -3.30 38.31
C ILE A 196 6.92 -4.00 39.66
N SER A 197 6.95 -5.35 39.72
CA SER A 197 6.95 -6.10 40.99
C SER A 197 8.04 -7.19 41.04
N GLN A 198 7.95 -8.24 41.87
CA GLN A 198 9.11 -8.97 42.41
C GLN A 198 9.58 -10.22 41.64
N THR A 199 8.78 -10.86 40.77
CA THR A 199 9.22 -12.10 40.11
C THR A 199 8.74 -12.18 38.67
N GLY A 200 9.49 -12.87 37.81
CA GLY A 200 9.10 -13.17 36.44
C GLY A 200 10.32 -13.45 35.56
N THR A 201 10.08 -13.95 34.36
CA THR A 201 11.15 -14.45 33.47
C THR A 201 10.97 -13.92 32.05
N ILE A 202 12.08 -13.51 31.44
CA ILE A 202 12.21 -13.30 30.00
C ILE A 202 13.26 -14.29 29.50
N THR A 203 12.84 -15.35 28.84
CA THR A 203 13.73 -16.45 28.45
C THR A 203 13.68 -16.71 26.98
N ASN A 204 14.81 -17.13 26.40
CA ASN A 204 14.87 -17.52 25.00
C ASN A 204 14.30 -16.45 24.05
N CYS A 205 14.67 -15.18 24.26
CA CYS A 205 14.10 -14.07 23.51
C CYS A 205 15.17 -13.26 22.80
N TYR A 206 14.85 -12.68 21.65
CA TYR A 206 15.74 -11.72 21.02
C TYR A 206 15.04 -10.48 20.49
N ALA A 207 15.79 -9.38 20.40
CA ALA A 207 15.30 -8.13 19.84
C ALA A 207 16.33 -7.49 18.91
N THR A 208 15.99 -7.35 17.64
CA THR A 208 16.88 -6.81 16.60
C THR A 208 16.22 -5.66 15.83
N ASN A 209 17.04 -4.86 15.14
CA ASN A 209 16.59 -3.76 14.28
C ASN A 209 15.71 -2.72 15.02
N LEU A 210 16.20 -2.24 16.16
CA LEU A 210 15.51 -1.30 17.04
C LEU A 210 15.97 0.15 16.80
N ASP A 211 15.04 1.04 16.48
CA ASP A 211 15.27 2.48 16.33
C ASP A 211 14.55 3.31 17.42
N TYR A 212 15.36 3.87 18.33
CA TYR A 212 14.90 4.76 19.40
C TYR A 212 15.49 6.18 19.28
N SER A 213 15.92 6.56 18.07
CA SER A 213 16.56 7.85 17.78
C SER A 213 15.63 9.03 18.09
N LEU A 214 14.33 8.86 17.88
CA LEU A 214 13.28 9.87 18.10
C LEU A 214 12.63 9.81 19.49
N VAL A 215 13.24 9.11 20.45
CA VAL A 215 12.83 9.13 21.86
C VAL A 215 13.60 10.24 22.59
N ALA A 216 12.92 11.36 22.84
CA ALA A 216 13.50 12.64 23.27
C ALA A 216 14.14 12.63 24.68
N LYS A 217 13.67 11.77 25.59
CA LYS A 217 14.13 11.74 27.00
C LYS A 217 14.10 10.33 27.62
N GLY A 218 15.25 9.85 28.10
CA GLY A 218 15.35 8.64 28.93
C GLY A 218 16.66 7.86 28.81
N ASP A 219 17.27 7.48 29.94
CA ASP A 219 18.46 6.60 30.01
C ASP A 219 18.10 5.09 29.95
N ASN A 220 16.81 4.77 29.83
CA ASN A 220 16.26 3.42 29.95
C ASN A 220 15.87 2.82 28.59
N LYS A 221 16.77 2.92 27.62
CA LYS A 221 16.67 2.32 26.29
C LYS A 221 17.44 1.00 26.27
N ALA A 222 16.79 -0.08 25.88
CA ALA A 222 17.35 -1.43 25.89
C ALA A 222 16.87 -2.30 24.74
N GLY A 223 17.52 -3.44 24.53
CA GLY A 223 17.07 -4.47 23.61
C GLY A 223 16.00 -5.38 24.21
N ILE A 224 16.24 -5.90 25.42
CA ILE A 224 15.35 -6.89 26.03
C ILE A 224 14.42 -6.24 27.06
N LEU A 225 14.96 -5.57 28.07
CA LEU A 225 14.18 -4.95 29.15
C LEU A 225 14.59 -3.50 29.42
N GLY A 226 13.65 -2.57 29.31
CA GLY A 226 13.93 -1.14 29.48
C GLY A 226 14.30 -0.78 30.93
N SER A 227 13.59 -1.32 31.92
CA SER A 227 13.92 -1.17 33.34
C SER A 227 13.39 -2.32 34.21
N CYS A 228 14.23 -2.78 35.13
CA CYS A 228 13.83 -3.74 36.17
C CYS A 228 13.49 -2.99 37.48
N GLY A 229 12.24 -3.09 37.93
CA GLY A 229 11.71 -2.33 39.07
C GLY A 229 11.86 -2.98 40.45
N ALA A 230 12.18 -4.28 40.55
CA ALA A 230 12.37 -4.97 41.83
C ALA A 230 13.26 -6.23 41.71
N ASN A 231 13.70 -6.75 42.86
CA ASN A 231 14.50 -7.99 42.98
C ASN A 231 13.67 -9.21 42.57
N GLY A 232 14.22 -10.09 41.72
CA GLY A 232 13.70 -11.44 41.48
C GLY A 232 13.23 -11.72 40.05
N TYR A 233 13.47 -10.81 39.10
CA TYR A 233 13.38 -11.12 37.67
C TYR A 233 14.64 -11.81 37.17
N SER A 234 14.49 -12.69 36.18
CA SER A 234 15.61 -13.17 35.37
C SER A 234 15.40 -12.93 33.89
N ALA A 235 16.49 -12.61 33.19
CA ALA A 235 16.58 -12.72 31.75
C ALA A 235 17.62 -13.78 31.40
N GLU A 236 17.22 -14.80 30.68
CA GLU A 236 18.08 -15.95 30.38
C GLU A 236 18.06 -16.28 28.89
N ASN A 237 19.20 -16.63 28.31
CA ASN A 237 19.29 -17.05 26.91
C ASN A 237 18.71 -16.00 25.94
N CYS A 238 19.05 -14.72 26.13
CA CYS A 238 18.50 -13.64 25.30
C CYS A 238 19.57 -12.88 24.55
N TYR A 239 19.27 -12.29 23.41
CA TYR A 239 20.22 -11.35 22.80
C TYR A 239 19.57 -10.19 22.07
N THR A 240 20.37 -9.16 21.81
CA THR A 240 19.91 -8.01 21.04
C THR A 240 21.04 -7.44 20.21
N THR A 241 20.69 -6.84 19.06
CA THR A 241 21.61 -6.03 18.25
C THR A 241 21.63 -4.56 18.65
N TYR A 242 20.70 -4.14 19.51
CA TYR A 242 20.73 -2.82 20.12
C TYR A 242 21.83 -2.77 21.19
N ALA A 243 22.53 -1.63 21.29
CA ALA A 243 23.77 -1.47 22.07
C ALA A 243 23.71 -1.82 23.58
N LYS A 244 22.53 -2.19 24.12
CA LYS A 244 22.35 -2.57 25.53
C LYS A 244 21.25 -3.61 25.67
N ILE A 245 21.48 -4.67 26.44
CA ILE A 245 20.43 -5.63 26.86
C ILE A 245 19.43 -4.99 27.85
N GLN A 246 19.92 -4.07 28.69
CA GLN A 246 19.15 -3.32 29.69
C GLN A 246 19.55 -1.83 29.71
N GLY A 247 18.57 -0.94 29.87
CA GLY A 247 18.75 0.51 30.05
C GLY A 247 19.26 0.85 31.45
N ASN A 248 19.92 2.00 31.61
CA ASN A 248 20.68 2.38 32.82
C ASN A 248 19.77 2.58 34.05
N VAL A 249 19.50 1.52 34.81
CA VAL A 249 19.27 1.62 36.25
C VAL A 249 20.66 1.67 36.86
N SER A 250 21.08 2.84 37.36
CA SER A 250 22.32 3.12 38.12
C SER A 250 23.23 1.90 38.31
N ALA A 251 24.48 1.98 37.83
CA ALA A 251 25.58 1.00 37.90
C ALA A 251 25.93 0.42 39.29
N THR A 252 24.98 0.28 40.22
CA THR A 252 25.17 -0.06 41.61
C THR A 252 24.07 -0.91 42.26
N ASN A 253 22.92 -1.24 41.64
CA ASN A 253 21.96 -2.21 42.22
C ASN A 253 21.39 -3.20 41.17
N SER A 254 21.97 -4.40 41.10
CA SER A 254 21.51 -5.51 40.25
C SER A 254 20.25 -6.19 40.81
N TYR A 255 19.07 -5.74 40.38
CA TYR A 255 17.77 -6.31 40.74
C TYR A 255 17.34 -7.52 39.87
N MET A 256 18.00 -7.73 38.72
CA MET A 256 17.71 -8.79 37.75
C MET A 256 18.86 -9.80 37.69
N SER A 257 18.55 -11.09 37.65
CA SER A 257 19.50 -12.15 37.30
C SER A 257 19.64 -12.20 35.77
N VAL A 258 20.87 -12.16 35.26
CA VAL A 258 21.14 -12.25 33.82
C VAL A 258 22.08 -13.43 33.57
N SER A 259 21.67 -14.38 32.75
CA SER A 259 22.47 -15.53 32.35
C SER A 259 22.38 -15.75 30.85
N ASN A 260 23.51 -16.05 30.20
CA ASN A 260 23.56 -16.32 28.76
C ASN A 260 22.86 -15.25 27.90
N CYS A 261 23.03 -13.98 28.27
CA CYS A 261 22.45 -12.87 27.53
C CYS A 261 23.53 -12.02 26.86
N TYR A 262 23.30 -11.67 25.60
CA TYR A 262 24.31 -11.05 24.73
C TYR A 262 23.83 -9.75 24.08
N THR A 263 24.73 -8.77 23.96
CA THR A 263 24.60 -7.68 22.99
C THR A 263 25.52 -8.02 21.84
N ALA A 264 24.95 -8.22 20.65
CA ALA A 264 25.65 -8.76 19.50
C ALA A 264 25.58 -7.73 18.35
N VAL A 265 26.72 -7.16 17.97
CA VAL A 265 26.78 -6.15 16.90
C VAL A 265 26.92 -6.84 15.55
N GLU A 266 27.58 -7.99 15.52
CA GLU A 266 27.71 -8.85 14.35
C GLU A 266 27.25 -10.29 14.69
N PRO A 267 26.78 -11.09 13.72
CA PRO A 267 26.33 -12.46 13.97
C PRO A 267 27.33 -13.35 14.72
N LYS A 268 28.63 -13.11 14.51
CA LYS A 268 29.71 -13.85 15.20
C LYS A 268 29.79 -13.60 16.71
N ASP A 269 29.13 -12.56 17.22
CA ASP A 269 29.20 -12.16 18.63
C ASP A 269 28.30 -13.03 19.52
N VAL A 270 27.40 -13.82 18.94
CA VAL A 270 26.53 -14.75 19.66
C VAL A 270 26.22 -15.97 18.80
N SER A 271 26.37 -17.16 19.36
CA SER A 271 26.00 -18.42 18.72
C SER A 271 24.73 -19.00 19.35
N ALA A 272 24.03 -19.87 18.62
CA ALA A 272 22.93 -20.66 19.18
C ALA A 272 23.39 -21.53 20.36
N SER A 273 24.64 -21.99 20.33
CA SER A 273 25.20 -22.78 21.45
C SER A 273 25.39 -21.95 22.72
N ASP A 274 25.62 -20.64 22.60
CA ASP A 274 25.70 -19.71 23.72
C ASP A 274 24.32 -19.47 24.37
N LEU A 275 23.27 -19.48 23.55
CA LEU A 275 21.89 -19.23 23.95
C LEU A 275 21.14 -20.51 24.37
N GLY A 276 21.63 -21.69 24.01
CA GLY A 276 21.04 -22.97 24.39
C GLY A 276 19.99 -23.48 23.41
N SER A 277 19.31 -24.57 23.81
CA SER A 277 18.53 -25.43 22.90
C SER A 277 17.26 -24.80 22.33
N ALA A 278 16.85 -23.62 22.76
CA ALA A 278 15.73 -22.91 22.13
C ALA A 278 16.15 -22.23 20.81
N PHE A 279 17.45 -22.03 20.61
CA PHE A 279 18.00 -21.42 19.41
C PHE A 279 18.62 -22.46 18.48
N LYS A 280 18.68 -22.10 17.22
CA LYS A 280 19.49 -22.75 16.20
C LYS A 280 20.35 -21.70 15.51
N GLU A 281 21.48 -22.15 14.97
CA GLU A 281 22.25 -21.29 14.09
C GLU A 281 21.37 -20.93 12.90
N ASN A 282 21.44 -19.67 12.53
CA ASN A 282 20.66 -19.20 11.42
C ASN A 282 21.37 -19.55 10.12
N GLN A 283 20.96 -20.67 9.55
CA GLN A 283 21.43 -21.18 8.26
C GLN A 283 20.73 -20.49 7.09
N THR A 284 19.79 -19.59 7.37
CA THR A 284 19.10 -18.73 6.42
C THR A 284 19.57 -17.29 6.62
N VAL A 285 18.95 -16.36 5.91
CA VAL A 285 19.24 -14.92 6.00
C VAL A 285 18.20 -14.14 6.77
N LYS A 286 17.27 -14.83 7.43
CA LYS A 286 16.35 -14.23 8.41
C LYS A 286 17.17 -13.47 9.44
N ASN A 287 16.60 -12.46 10.10
CA ASN A 287 17.21 -11.84 11.28
C ASN A 287 18.73 -11.52 11.13
N ASP A 288 19.12 -11.03 9.96
CA ASP A 288 20.48 -10.60 9.62
C ASP A 288 21.61 -11.62 9.89
N GLY A 289 21.27 -12.91 9.88
CA GLY A 289 22.22 -14.01 10.12
C GLY A 289 22.54 -14.27 11.59
N PHE A 290 21.93 -13.54 12.53
CA PHE A 290 22.00 -13.87 13.96
C PHE A 290 21.19 -15.13 14.28
N PRO A 291 21.53 -15.89 15.34
CA PRO A 291 20.80 -17.08 15.76
C PRO A 291 19.29 -16.85 15.88
N VAL A 292 18.48 -17.78 15.38
CA VAL A 292 17.01 -17.69 15.43
C VAL A 292 16.45 -18.79 16.34
N LEU A 293 15.22 -18.62 16.78
CA LEU A 293 14.51 -19.63 17.56
C LEU A 293 14.23 -20.86 16.71
N GLN A 294 14.15 -22.02 17.36
CA GLN A 294 13.94 -23.28 16.65
C GLN A 294 12.62 -23.34 15.90
N TRP A 295 11.55 -22.67 16.36
CA TRP A 295 10.28 -22.68 15.64
C TRP A 295 10.29 -21.80 14.38
N GLU A 296 11.22 -20.85 14.25
CA GLU A 296 11.43 -20.07 13.01
C GLU A 296 12.06 -20.93 11.89
N SER A 297 12.51 -22.13 12.27
CA SER A 297 12.95 -23.23 11.44
C SER A 297 11.77 -24.02 10.89
N THR A 298 11.47 -23.91 9.61
CA THR A 298 10.75 -25.00 8.96
C THR A 298 11.70 -26.19 8.85
N GLU A 299 11.45 -27.25 9.61
CA GLU A 299 12.15 -28.53 9.45
C GLU A 299 11.87 -29.05 8.02
N GLY A 300 12.92 -29.11 7.18
CA GLY A 300 12.76 -29.63 5.81
C GLY A 300 13.78 -29.15 4.76
N TYR A 301 14.76 -28.32 5.11
CA TYR A 301 15.77 -27.85 4.16
C TYR A 301 17.19 -28.03 4.71
N ASP A 302 17.60 -29.30 4.87
CA ASP A 302 19.02 -29.63 5.00
C ASP A 302 19.66 -29.58 3.60
N ASP A 303 20.73 -28.77 3.50
CA ASP A 303 21.74 -28.79 2.43
C ASP A 303 21.29 -28.35 1.02
N ILE A 304 21.17 -27.03 0.82
CA ILE A 304 21.53 -26.40 -0.46
C ILE A 304 22.38 -25.16 -0.17
N GLY A 305 23.58 -25.12 -0.77
CA GLY A 305 24.54 -24.03 -0.63
C GLY A 305 23.99 -22.66 -1.04
N ASP A 306 24.62 -21.62 -0.48
CA ASP A 306 24.45 -20.20 -0.80
C ASP A 306 22.98 -19.74 -0.91
N VAL A 307 22.25 -19.70 0.21
CA VAL A 307 20.88 -19.15 0.25
C VAL A 307 20.91 -17.65 0.61
N GLU A 308 20.44 -16.84 -0.34
CA GLU A 308 20.59 -15.38 -0.48
C GLU A 308 19.79 -14.52 0.52
N LYS A 309 20.34 -13.33 0.82
CA LYS A 309 19.93 -12.39 1.89
C LYS A 309 18.63 -11.62 1.65
N PHE A 310 17.70 -11.65 2.61
CA PHE A 310 16.54 -10.73 2.67
C PHE A 310 17.02 -9.32 3.04
N ASP A 311 16.34 -8.31 2.53
CA ASP A 311 16.73 -6.92 2.67
C ASP A 311 15.87 -6.19 3.71
N PRO A 312 16.46 -5.47 4.67
CA PRO A 312 15.71 -4.84 5.76
C PRO A 312 15.01 -3.52 5.37
N TYR A 313 15.26 -2.99 4.16
CA TYR A 313 14.71 -1.68 3.74
C TYR A 313 13.70 -1.77 2.61
N PHE A 314 13.74 -2.83 1.80
CA PHE A 314 12.86 -2.99 0.65
C PHE A 314 12.28 -4.40 0.59
N SER A 315 11.01 -4.49 0.22
CA SER A 315 10.43 -5.76 -0.23
C SER A 315 11.05 -6.18 -1.56
N GLY A 316 11.25 -7.48 -1.77
CA GLY A 316 12.01 -8.03 -2.90
C GLY A 316 13.46 -8.36 -2.51
N LYS A 317 14.21 -9.00 -3.42
CA LYS A 317 15.61 -9.40 -3.21
C LYS A 317 16.62 -8.50 -3.92
N GLY A 318 16.11 -7.56 -4.73
CA GLY A 318 16.93 -6.73 -5.59
C GLY A 318 17.48 -7.49 -6.79
N THR A 319 16.94 -8.66 -7.12
CA THR A 319 17.28 -9.41 -8.34
C THR A 319 16.33 -9.01 -9.48
N GLU A 320 16.62 -9.43 -10.71
CA GLU A 320 15.76 -9.10 -11.86
C GLU A 320 14.34 -9.66 -11.72
N ASP A 321 14.21 -10.89 -11.21
CA ASP A 321 12.92 -11.57 -11.00
C ASP A 321 12.20 -11.08 -9.73
N GLU A 322 12.95 -10.65 -8.71
CA GLU A 322 12.43 -10.14 -7.45
C GLU A 322 13.05 -8.77 -7.12
N PRO A 323 12.72 -7.71 -7.88
CA PRO A 323 13.32 -6.39 -7.69
C PRO A 323 12.90 -5.77 -6.36
N PHE A 324 13.72 -4.88 -5.83
CA PHE A 324 13.34 -4.05 -4.69
C PHE A 324 12.18 -3.11 -5.07
N LEU A 325 11.11 -3.13 -4.29
CA LEU A 325 9.90 -2.35 -4.58
C LEU A 325 9.99 -0.95 -3.99
N ILE A 326 9.66 0.06 -4.80
CA ILE A 326 9.57 1.46 -4.41
C ILE A 326 8.11 1.90 -4.59
N GLN A 327 7.40 2.12 -3.49
CA GLN A 327 5.95 2.38 -3.49
C GLN A 327 5.61 3.82 -3.08
N SER A 328 6.54 4.47 -2.38
CA SER A 328 6.30 5.76 -1.74
C SER A 328 7.48 6.73 -1.86
N ALA A 329 7.24 8.00 -1.52
CA ALA A 329 8.29 9.00 -1.37
C ALA A 329 9.32 8.62 -0.29
N SER A 330 8.88 7.91 0.75
CA SER A 330 9.75 7.39 1.80
C SER A 330 10.72 6.34 1.25
N ASP A 331 10.25 5.42 0.40
CA ASP A 331 11.12 4.39 -0.19
C ASP A 331 12.15 5.00 -1.14
N LEU A 332 11.73 5.99 -1.94
CA LEU A 332 12.62 6.69 -2.87
C LEU A 332 13.70 7.49 -2.12
N THR A 333 13.35 8.12 -1.01
CA THR A 333 14.31 8.84 -0.15
C THR A 333 15.19 7.88 0.65
N GLN A 334 14.67 6.72 1.07
CA GLN A 334 15.45 5.66 1.69
C GLN A 334 16.50 5.09 0.74
N LEU A 335 16.15 4.83 -0.53
CA LEU A 335 17.10 4.41 -1.56
C LEU A 335 18.19 5.46 -1.78
N ALA A 336 17.79 6.74 -1.84
CA ALA A 336 18.75 7.81 -1.93
C ALA A 336 19.70 7.85 -0.72
N SER A 337 19.18 7.68 0.51
CA SER A 337 19.99 7.63 1.74
C SER A 337 21.02 6.49 1.70
N LEU A 338 20.59 5.27 1.38
CA LEU A 338 21.43 4.08 1.34
C LEU A 338 22.52 4.17 0.27
N THR A 339 22.17 4.66 -0.92
CA THR A 339 23.15 4.80 -2.00
C THR A 339 24.15 5.94 -1.79
N ASN A 340 23.83 6.88 -0.89
CA ASN A 340 24.70 7.98 -0.47
C ASN A 340 25.52 7.67 0.79
N SER A 341 25.36 6.48 1.38
CA SER A 341 26.10 6.07 2.58
C SER A 341 27.33 5.24 2.21
N ASP A 342 28.48 5.53 2.84
CA ASP A 342 29.72 4.75 2.66
C ASP A 342 29.54 3.28 3.06
N ASP A 343 28.67 3.00 4.03
CA ASP A 343 28.50 1.66 4.59
C ASP A 343 27.62 0.76 3.72
N THR A 344 26.67 1.36 2.98
CA THR A 344 25.59 0.61 2.33
C THR A 344 25.56 0.76 0.81
N ALA A 345 26.22 1.77 0.23
CA ALA A 345 26.21 2.00 -1.21
C ALA A 345 26.82 0.84 -2.02
N ALA A 346 27.80 0.12 -1.48
CA ALA A 346 28.39 -1.04 -2.14
C ALA A 346 27.37 -2.17 -2.41
N LYS A 347 26.27 -2.21 -1.65
CA LYS A 347 25.15 -3.13 -1.86
C LYS A 347 24.09 -2.48 -2.77
N TYR A 348 23.51 -1.37 -2.35
CA TYR A 348 22.31 -0.80 -3.00
C TYR A 348 22.59 -0.04 -4.31
N ALA A 349 23.84 0.32 -4.60
CA ALA A 349 24.22 0.97 -5.85
C ALA A 349 24.95 0.00 -6.81
N ALA A 350 25.01 -1.30 -6.50
CA ALA A 350 25.80 -2.26 -7.27
C ALA A 350 25.14 -2.66 -8.61
N THR A 351 25.97 -3.17 -9.52
CA THR A 351 25.47 -3.84 -10.74
C THR A 351 24.73 -5.12 -10.36
N GLY A 352 23.64 -5.41 -11.07
CA GLY A 352 22.80 -6.57 -10.80
C GLY A 352 21.80 -6.37 -9.66
N VAL A 353 21.67 -5.13 -9.15
CA VAL A 353 20.61 -4.76 -8.20
C VAL A 353 19.49 -4.07 -8.96
N TYR A 354 18.26 -4.52 -8.77
CA TYR A 354 17.08 -4.09 -9.50
C TYR A 354 16.06 -3.47 -8.57
N TYR A 355 15.48 -2.36 -9.01
CA TYR A 355 14.43 -1.61 -8.34
C TYR A 355 13.25 -1.44 -9.28
N LYS A 356 12.03 -1.48 -8.73
CA LYS A 356 10.78 -1.35 -9.48
C LYS A 356 9.81 -0.43 -8.76
N LEU A 357 9.30 0.59 -9.43
CA LEU A 357 8.19 1.37 -8.92
C LEU A 357 6.90 0.54 -9.00
N THR A 358 6.09 0.58 -7.96
CA THR A 358 4.75 -0.03 -7.97
C THR A 358 3.62 0.99 -7.99
N ASP A 359 3.96 2.28 -7.84
CA ASP A 359 3.00 3.37 -7.81
C ASP A 359 3.60 4.69 -8.30
N ASN A 360 2.72 5.64 -8.64
CA ASN A 360 3.12 7.02 -8.90
C ASN A 360 3.55 7.69 -7.59
N ILE A 361 4.72 8.32 -7.57
CA ILE A 361 5.30 8.91 -6.36
C ILE A 361 5.12 10.42 -6.38
N ASP A 362 4.40 10.96 -5.39
CA ASP A 362 4.30 12.41 -5.17
C ASP A 362 5.33 12.89 -4.14
N MET A 363 6.25 13.75 -4.58
CA MET A 363 7.32 14.31 -3.75
C MET A 363 6.97 15.68 -3.15
N SER A 364 5.71 16.13 -3.23
CA SER A 364 5.30 17.45 -2.75
C SER A 364 5.55 17.70 -1.25
N TYR A 365 5.60 16.63 -0.45
CA TYR A 365 5.86 16.71 1.00
C TYR A 365 7.37 16.78 1.33
N GLU A 366 8.24 16.47 0.36
CA GLU A 366 9.68 16.52 0.51
C GLU A 366 10.20 17.92 0.17
N SER A 367 10.63 18.67 1.19
CA SER A 367 11.08 20.06 1.03
C SER A 367 12.33 20.22 0.16
N SER A 368 13.18 19.20 0.10
CA SER A 368 14.33 19.12 -0.80
C SER A 368 14.82 17.69 -0.95
N TYR A 369 14.56 17.09 -2.09
CA TYR A 369 15.04 15.76 -2.43
C TYR A 369 16.56 15.74 -2.62
N ILE A 370 17.21 14.70 -2.10
CA ILE A 370 18.62 14.39 -2.34
C ILE A 370 18.66 13.24 -3.37
N PRO A 371 19.36 13.40 -4.51
CA PRO A 371 19.40 12.37 -5.54
C PRO A 371 19.98 11.02 -5.07
N ILE A 372 19.49 9.92 -5.67
CA ILE A 372 20.11 8.59 -5.57
C ILE A 372 21.55 8.67 -6.08
N SER A 373 22.52 8.17 -5.31
CA SER A 373 23.95 8.23 -5.66
C SER A 373 24.39 9.64 -6.07
N ARG A 374 24.17 10.61 -5.19
CA ARG A 374 24.62 11.99 -5.33
C ARG A 374 26.14 12.04 -5.51
N ALA A 375 26.59 12.61 -6.62
CA ALA A 375 27.99 12.97 -6.79
C ALA A 375 28.30 14.38 -6.28
N THR A 376 29.34 14.48 -5.45
CA THR A 376 30.01 15.72 -5.01
C THR A 376 31.12 16.16 -5.96
N ASN A 377 31.51 15.30 -6.92
CA ASN A 377 32.42 15.57 -8.02
C ASN A 377 31.97 14.81 -9.28
N MET A 378 31.85 15.50 -10.41
CA MET A 378 31.43 14.87 -11.66
C MET A 378 32.44 13.87 -12.24
N TYR A 379 33.74 13.99 -11.95
CA TYR A 379 34.77 13.12 -12.53
C TYR A 379 35.10 11.88 -11.69
N GLN A 380 34.67 11.85 -10.42
CA GLN A 380 34.90 10.77 -9.48
C GLN A 380 33.75 10.77 -8.47
N SER A 381 33.15 9.63 -8.16
CA SER A 381 32.44 9.49 -6.88
C SER A 381 33.47 9.70 -5.77
N VAL A 382 33.36 10.74 -4.94
CA VAL A 382 34.26 10.86 -3.78
C VAL A 382 33.51 11.17 -2.50
N ALA A 383 33.81 10.32 -1.52
CA ALA A 383 33.51 10.35 -0.08
C ALA A 383 32.02 10.35 0.26
N ALA A 384 31.49 9.22 0.73
CA ALA A 384 30.08 8.92 1.02
C ALA A 384 29.22 8.64 -0.22
N GLY A 385 29.23 7.38 -0.67
CA GLY A 385 28.29 6.85 -1.67
C GLY A 385 28.90 6.57 -3.05
N GLY A 386 28.68 5.35 -3.55
CA GLY A 386 29.12 4.91 -4.88
C GLY A 386 28.24 5.45 -6.01
N ALA A 387 28.66 5.25 -7.26
CA ALA A 387 27.82 5.49 -8.44
C ALA A 387 26.66 4.48 -8.51
N PHE A 388 25.46 4.89 -8.94
CA PHE A 388 24.35 3.97 -9.14
C PHE A 388 24.59 3.10 -10.37
N LYS A 389 24.84 1.80 -10.19
CA LYS A 389 25.08 0.83 -11.26
C LYS A 389 23.94 -0.19 -11.40
N GLY A 390 22.89 -0.04 -10.60
CA GLY A 390 21.71 -0.90 -10.64
C GLY A 390 20.73 -0.54 -11.76
N THR A 391 19.61 -1.25 -11.78
CA THR A 391 18.46 -1.01 -12.67
C THR A 391 17.34 -0.36 -11.88
N LEU A 392 16.83 0.78 -12.33
CA LEU A 392 15.60 1.40 -11.83
C LEU A 392 14.53 1.35 -12.92
N ASP A 393 13.55 0.48 -12.73
CA ASP A 393 12.39 0.35 -13.61
C ASP A 393 11.21 1.15 -13.03
N GLY A 394 10.81 2.20 -13.73
CA GLY A 394 9.63 2.97 -13.39
C GLY A 394 8.33 2.19 -13.57
N ASN A 395 8.36 1.06 -14.29
CA ASN A 395 7.20 0.19 -14.53
C ASN A 395 5.95 0.94 -15.02
N GLY A 396 6.14 2.02 -15.77
CA GLY A 396 5.05 2.86 -16.28
C GLY A 396 4.50 3.88 -15.27
N HIS A 397 5.19 4.11 -14.16
CA HIS A 397 4.83 5.07 -13.13
C HIS A 397 5.64 6.38 -13.23
N VAL A 398 5.12 7.38 -12.52
CA VAL A 398 5.57 8.78 -12.58
C VAL A 398 6.01 9.26 -11.21
N ILE A 399 7.17 9.91 -11.14
CA ILE A 399 7.62 10.67 -9.97
C ILE A 399 7.31 12.15 -10.21
N LYS A 400 6.46 12.75 -9.38
CA LYS A 400 5.97 14.13 -9.58
C LYS A 400 6.33 15.08 -8.44
N ASN A 401 6.36 16.38 -8.75
CA ASN A 401 6.50 17.48 -7.79
C ASN A 401 7.81 17.43 -6.98
N VAL A 402 8.90 17.05 -7.64
CA VAL A 402 10.21 16.94 -7.00
C VAL A 402 10.84 18.33 -6.86
N SER A 403 11.23 18.71 -5.65
CA SER A 403 11.97 19.95 -5.39
C SER A 403 13.39 19.64 -4.94
N MET A 404 14.40 20.32 -5.49
CA MET A 404 15.80 20.20 -5.07
C MET A 404 16.40 21.58 -4.85
N ASN A 405 16.90 21.85 -3.63
CA ASN A 405 17.52 23.13 -3.29
C ASN A 405 18.96 23.01 -2.75
N SER A 406 19.68 24.14 -2.77
CA SER A 406 21.14 24.23 -2.58
C SER A 406 21.63 24.05 -1.13
N ALA A 407 20.78 23.89 -0.12
CA ALA A 407 21.20 23.97 1.29
C ALA A 407 22.19 22.86 1.72
N VAL A 408 22.33 21.79 0.92
CA VAL A 408 23.02 20.55 1.33
C VAL A 408 24.31 20.26 0.52
N MET A 409 24.66 21.03 -0.51
CA MET A 409 25.60 20.58 -1.56
C MET A 409 26.77 21.55 -1.82
N ASN A 410 27.84 21.49 -1.01
CA ASN A 410 28.91 22.51 -0.99
C ASN A 410 30.22 22.14 -1.73
N THR A 411 30.24 21.09 -2.57
CA THR A 411 31.48 20.62 -3.23
C THR A 411 31.44 20.74 -4.77
N TYR A 412 32.61 20.66 -5.40
CA TYR A 412 32.85 20.96 -6.82
C TYR A 412 32.26 19.89 -7.75
N GLY A 413 31.11 20.15 -8.40
CA GLY A 413 30.53 19.27 -9.43
C GLY A 413 29.25 18.57 -9.02
N ASN A 414 28.29 19.30 -8.46
CA ASN A 414 27.02 18.77 -7.96
C ASN A 414 26.15 18.21 -9.10
N THR A 415 25.47 17.11 -8.81
CA THR A 415 24.55 16.42 -9.73
C THR A 415 23.10 16.52 -9.25
N TYR A 416 22.17 16.73 -10.18
CA TYR A 416 20.73 16.87 -9.93
C TYR A 416 19.92 16.02 -10.90
N GLY A 417 18.87 15.39 -10.39
CA GLY A 417 17.98 14.44 -11.08
C GLY A 417 17.44 13.42 -10.08
N ILE A 418 16.53 12.55 -10.48
CA ILE A 418 16.13 11.41 -9.63
C ILE A 418 17.38 10.61 -9.21
N VAL A 419 18.28 10.37 -10.16
CA VAL A 419 19.60 9.81 -9.92
C VAL A 419 20.67 10.89 -10.14
N GLY A 420 21.56 11.09 -9.17
CA GLY A 420 22.66 12.04 -9.27
C GLY A 420 23.72 11.56 -10.26
N TYR A 421 24.25 10.37 -10.02
CA TYR A 421 25.31 9.78 -10.84
C TYR A 421 25.01 8.32 -11.22
N LEU A 422 24.73 8.11 -12.51
CA LEU A 422 24.55 6.78 -13.10
C LEU A 422 25.92 6.22 -13.51
N GLY A 423 26.38 5.23 -12.75
CA GLY A 423 27.63 4.51 -12.95
C GLY A 423 27.57 3.51 -14.10
N ALA A 424 28.71 2.86 -14.39
CA ALA A 424 28.79 1.97 -15.53
C ALA A 424 27.81 0.79 -15.45
N ASN A 425 27.16 0.48 -16.57
CA ASN A 425 26.08 -0.52 -16.69
C ASN A 425 24.79 -0.20 -15.91
N GLY A 426 24.65 1.00 -15.34
CA GLY A 426 23.40 1.43 -14.74
C GLY A 426 22.29 1.56 -15.78
N CYS A 427 21.07 1.17 -15.40
CA CYS A 427 19.90 1.19 -16.27
C CYS A 427 18.75 1.96 -15.60
N ILE A 428 18.08 2.83 -16.35
CA ILE A 428 16.83 3.45 -15.93
C ILE A 428 15.83 3.32 -17.07
N LYS A 429 14.65 2.77 -16.81
CA LYS A 429 13.65 2.54 -17.85
C LYS A 429 12.20 2.78 -17.40
N ASN A 430 11.30 3.00 -18.35
CA ASN A 430 9.85 3.07 -18.14
C ASN A 430 9.41 4.09 -17.07
N LEU A 431 10.10 5.23 -16.97
CA LEU A 431 9.94 6.19 -15.88
C LEU A 431 9.51 7.56 -16.39
N GLY A 432 8.44 8.11 -15.81
CA GLY A 432 8.02 9.49 -16.00
C GLY A 432 8.49 10.39 -14.85
N VAL A 433 8.93 11.61 -15.16
CA VAL A 433 9.15 12.65 -14.15
C VAL A 433 8.40 13.91 -14.50
N GLU A 434 7.59 14.41 -13.57
CA GLU A 434 6.74 15.58 -13.77
C GLU A 434 6.99 16.67 -12.73
N ASN A 435 7.01 17.93 -13.15
CA ASN A 435 7.14 19.09 -12.26
C ASN A 435 8.40 19.06 -11.36
N LEU A 436 9.55 18.68 -11.93
CA LEU A 436 10.83 18.76 -11.23
C LEU A 436 11.33 20.22 -11.19
N THR A 437 11.58 20.72 -9.99
CA THR A 437 12.14 22.06 -9.75
C THR A 437 13.53 21.96 -9.14
N VAL A 438 14.52 22.59 -9.78
CA VAL A 438 15.90 22.69 -9.27
C VAL A 438 16.25 24.15 -9.06
N GLU A 439 16.52 24.52 -7.81
CA GLU A 439 16.96 25.86 -7.42
C GLU A 439 18.37 25.80 -6.81
N ASN A 440 19.35 26.40 -7.50
CA ASN A 440 20.72 26.48 -7.02
C ASN A 440 21.28 27.91 -7.06
N ALA A 441 21.85 28.34 -5.94
CA ALA A 441 22.66 29.54 -5.85
C ALA A 441 24.06 29.20 -5.33
N GLY A 442 25.09 29.21 -6.19
CA GLY A 442 26.44 28.84 -5.75
C GLY A 442 27.53 28.79 -6.82
N ALA A 443 28.78 28.96 -6.41
CA ALA A 443 29.95 29.16 -7.28
C ALA A 443 30.50 27.92 -8.03
N ASN A 444 29.74 26.82 -8.10
CA ASN A 444 30.27 25.50 -8.51
C ASN A 444 29.66 24.99 -9.82
N ARG A 445 30.41 24.15 -10.54
CA ARG A 445 29.97 23.48 -11.76
C ARG A 445 28.79 22.54 -11.46
N LEU A 446 27.75 22.53 -12.31
CA LEU A 446 26.51 21.78 -12.08
C LEU A 446 26.19 20.84 -13.24
N CYS A 447 25.67 19.64 -12.95
CA CYS A 447 25.10 18.72 -13.95
C CYS A 447 23.66 18.38 -13.56
N ILE A 448 22.69 18.78 -14.38
CA ILE A 448 21.26 18.72 -14.07
C ILE A 448 20.56 17.96 -15.18
N GLY A 449 19.94 16.83 -14.84
CA GLY A 449 19.03 16.10 -15.71
C GLY A 449 17.74 15.77 -15.00
N GLY A 450 16.61 15.69 -15.71
CA GLY A 450 15.35 15.32 -15.09
C GLY A 450 15.36 13.90 -14.52
N ILE A 451 15.98 12.97 -15.26
CA ILE A 451 16.20 11.59 -14.80
C ILE A 451 17.57 11.47 -14.14
N VAL A 452 18.65 11.90 -14.82
CA VAL A 452 20.04 11.69 -14.36
C VAL A 452 20.89 12.95 -14.42
N GLY A 453 21.56 13.31 -13.33
CA GLY A 453 22.51 14.43 -13.32
C GLY A 453 23.73 14.19 -14.20
N SER A 454 24.48 13.12 -13.94
CA SER A 454 25.67 12.75 -14.69
C SER A 454 25.74 11.26 -14.97
N VAL A 455 26.31 10.91 -16.12
CA VAL A 455 26.28 9.57 -16.69
C VAL A 455 27.70 9.07 -17.01
N ASN A 456 28.00 7.82 -16.64
CA ASN A 456 29.24 7.11 -16.96
C ASN A 456 29.08 6.12 -18.14
N ALA A 457 30.15 5.43 -18.53
CA ALA A 457 30.20 4.51 -19.67
C ALA A 457 29.17 3.36 -19.58
N HIS A 458 28.61 2.94 -20.72
CA HIS A 458 27.75 1.76 -20.90
C HIS A 458 26.44 1.77 -20.13
N VAL A 459 25.81 2.93 -19.98
CA VAL A 459 24.46 3.02 -19.38
C VAL A 459 23.35 2.87 -20.41
N LEU A 460 22.14 2.58 -19.92
CA LEU A 460 20.90 2.65 -20.69
C LEU A 460 19.89 3.55 -19.96
N ILE A 461 19.41 4.58 -20.65
CA ILE A 461 18.21 5.33 -20.24
C ILE A 461 17.18 5.14 -21.34
N ASP A 462 16.14 4.36 -21.08
CA ASP A 462 15.21 3.91 -22.12
C ASP A 462 13.75 4.16 -21.74
N ASN A 463 12.91 4.52 -22.70
CA ASN A 463 11.47 4.58 -22.48
C ASN A 463 11.05 5.50 -21.31
N CYS A 464 11.73 6.64 -21.17
CA CYS A 464 11.54 7.59 -20.07
C CYS A 464 11.12 8.97 -20.58
N TYR A 465 10.39 9.73 -19.75
CA TYR A 465 10.04 11.10 -20.09
C TYR A 465 10.21 12.10 -18.95
N VAL A 466 10.38 13.37 -19.31
CA VAL A 466 10.40 14.49 -18.36
C VAL A 466 9.48 15.60 -18.83
N ARG A 467 8.48 15.98 -18.02
CA ARG A 467 7.55 17.09 -18.30
C ARG A 467 7.59 18.16 -17.21
N GLY A 468 7.59 19.43 -17.61
CA GLY A 468 7.46 20.54 -16.66
C GLY A 468 8.68 20.74 -15.76
N MET A 469 9.89 20.51 -16.28
CA MET A 469 11.12 20.72 -15.48
C MET A 469 11.55 22.19 -15.49
N THR A 470 11.70 22.77 -14.29
CA THR A 470 12.15 24.15 -14.09
C THR A 470 13.52 24.17 -13.41
N VAL A 471 14.47 24.90 -13.99
CA VAL A 471 15.83 25.03 -13.44
C VAL A 471 16.20 26.50 -13.30
N THR A 472 16.46 26.92 -12.06
CA THR A 472 17.06 28.22 -11.75
C THR A 472 18.43 27.99 -11.14
N ALA A 473 19.49 28.34 -11.88
CA ALA A 473 20.86 28.12 -11.44
C ALA A 473 21.74 29.37 -11.65
N THR A 474 22.39 29.81 -10.57
CA THR A 474 23.40 30.87 -10.61
C THR A 474 24.77 30.29 -10.27
N SER A 475 25.58 30.03 -11.29
CA SER A 475 26.93 29.48 -11.13
C SER A 475 28.01 30.36 -11.76
N SER A 476 29.19 30.38 -11.12
CA SER A 476 30.42 30.96 -11.70
C SER A 476 31.18 29.98 -12.60
N GLU A 477 30.75 28.73 -12.69
CA GLU A 477 31.32 27.64 -13.50
C GLU A 477 30.26 27.07 -14.46
N PRO A 478 30.64 26.30 -15.50
CA PRO A 478 29.67 25.78 -16.47
C PRO A 478 28.55 24.94 -15.82
N THR A 479 27.30 25.25 -16.16
CA THR A 479 26.14 24.41 -15.83
C THR A 479 25.75 23.60 -17.07
N TYR A 480 25.64 22.28 -16.91
CA TYR A 480 25.14 21.35 -17.92
C TYR A 480 23.71 20.95 -17.57
N VAL A 481 22.75 21.28 -18.43
CA VAL A 481 21.32 21.01 -18.20
C VAL A 481 20.74 20.26 -19.38
N GLY A 482 20.21 19.06 -19.15
CA GLY A 482 19.42 18.33 -20.14
C GLY A 482 18.07 17.93 -19.58
N GLY A 483 17.05 17.82 -20.42
CA GLY A 483 15.74 17.35 -19.97
C GLY A 483 15.80 15.94 -19.37
N ILE A 484 16.54 15.02 -20.01
CA ILE A 484 16.71 13.64 -19.51
C ILE A 484 17.97 13.52 -18.66
N ALA A 485 19.12 13.94 -19.22
CA ALA A 485 20.42 13.78 -18.59
C ALA A 485 21.26 15.07 -18.62
N GLY A 486 22.02 15.36 -17.56
CA GLY A 486 22.86 16.58 -17.52
C GLY A 486 24.14 16.47 -18.33
N ARG A 487 24.99 15.48 -18.05
CA ARG A 487 26.29 15.31 -18.74
C ARG A 487 26.74 13.85 -18.83
N THR A 488 27.47 13.49 -19.88
CA THR A 488 28.19 12.21 -20.00
C THR A 488 29.71 12.36 -19.89
N ILE A 489 30.39 11.36 -19.29
CA ILE A 489 31.83 11.45 -18.93
C ILE A 489 32.63 10.21 -19.41
N GLY A 490 31.98 9.11 -19.78
CA GLY A 490 32.60 7.86 -20.21
C GLY A 490 32.55 7.57 -21.72
N ASN A 491 32.91 6.34 -22.12
CA ASN A 491 32.71 5.83 -23.48
C ASN A 491 31.35 5.11 -23.59
N ALA A 492 30.59 5.38 -24.67
CA ALA A 492 29.42 4.61 -25.13
C ALA A 492 28.32 4.32 -24.09
N GLY A 493 27.23 5.08 -24.09
CA GLY A 493 25.96 4.74 -23.43
C GLY A 493 24.79 5.23 -24.30
N ASP A 494 23.58 4.73 -24.03
CA ASP A 494 22.43 4.93 -24.91
C ASP A 494 21.28 5.64 -24.18
N ILE A 495 20.78 6.74 -24.76
CA ILE A 495 19.51 7.37 -24.37
C ILE A 495 18.51 7.10 -25.47
N THR A 496 17.58 6.19 -25.24
CA THR A 496 16.66 5.69 -26.26
C THR A 496 15.21 5.87 -25.88
N ASN A 497 14.35 6.05 -26.88
CA ASN A 497 12.90 6.13 -26.69
C ASN A 497 12.50 7.12 -25.57
N CYS A 498 13.15 8.29 -25.52
CA CYS A 498 12.93 9.27 -24.46
C CYS A 498 12.44 10.58 -25.02
N TYR A 499 11.63 11.31 -24.26
CA TYR A 499 11.30 12.68 -24.64
C TYR A 499 11.21 13.64 -23.46
N SER A 500 11.27 14.93 -23.77
CA SER A 500 11.12 15.98 -22.77
C SER A 500 10.25 17.13 -23.26
N ALA A 501 9.42 17.66 -22.38
CA ALA A 501 8.52 18.75 -22.71
C ALA A 501 8.34 19.76 -21.57
N GLY A 502 8.03 21.01 -21.92
CA GLY A 502 7.76 22.05 -20.91
C GLY A 502 8.97 22.37 -20.04
N LEU A 503 10.16 22.46 -20.65
CA LEU A 503 11.40 22.74 -19.94
C LEU A 503 11.64 24.26 -19.83
N GLU A 504 11.90 24.76 -18.63
CA GLU A 504 12.16 26.17 -18.35
C GLU A 504 13.50 26.37 -17.63
N TYR A 505 14.47 27.01 -18.30
CA TYR A 505 15.82 27.19 -17.77
C TYR A 505 16.18 28.66 -17.60
N SER A 506 16.49 29.06 -16.37
CA SER A 506 17.02 30.37 -15.99
C SER A 506 18.45 30.20 -15.46
N LEU A 507 19.44 30.39 -16.34
CA LEU A 507 20.85 30.09 -16.07
C LEU A 507 21.73 31.32 -16.27
N VAL A 508 22.62 31.61 -15.32
CA VAL A 508 23.58 32.74 -15.42
C VAL A 508 24.97 32.23 -15.87
N ASN A 509 25.56 32.88 -16.89
CA ASN A 509 26.91 32.65 -17.48
C ASN A 509 27.20 31.29 -18.16
N GLY A 510 27.46 31.30 -19.49
CA GLY A 510 28.28 30.26 -20.16
C GLY A 510 27.76 28.81 -20.15
N ASN A 511 26.44 28.62 -20.12
CA ASN A 511 25.83 27.32 -19.80
C ASN A 511 25.46 26.47 -21.03
N PHE A 512 25.59 25.16 -20.84
CA PHE A 512 25.31 24.11 -21.81
C PHE A 512 23.93 23.52 -21.52
N SER A 513 22.89 24.02 -22.19
CA SER A 513 21.52 23.52 -22.04
C SER A 513 20.97 22.92 -23.33
N ALA A 514 20.32 21.75 -23.20
CA ALA A 514 19.67 21.04 -24.29
C ALA A 514 18.40 20.34 -23.78
N GLY A 515 17.54 19.89 -24.70
CA GLY A 515 16.30 19.22 -24.30
C GLY A 515 16.48 17.76 -23.86
N ILE A 516 17.50 17.04 -24.31
CA ILE A 516 17.73 15.64 -23.91
C ILE A 516 18.99 15.50 -23.05
N LEU A 517 20.18 15.78 -23.60
CA LEU A 517 21.45 15.69 -22.87
C LEU A 517 22.16 17.04 -22.82
N GLY A 518 22.51 17.56 -21.63
CA GLY A 518 23.17 18.88 -21.53
C GLY A 518 24.55 18.95 -22.18
N SER A 519 25.43 17.97 -21.93
CA SER A 519 26.75 17.87 -22.58
C SER A 519 27.17 16.42 -22.82
N CYS A 520 27.78 16.18 -23.99
CA CYS A 520 28.43 14.92 -24.29
C CYS A 520 29.95 15.05 -24.25
N GLY A 521 30.60 14.24 -23.42
CA GLY A 521 32.06 14.22 -23.28
C GLY A 521 32.81 13.41 -24.35
N ASN A 522 32.13 12.57 -25.16
CA ASN A 522 32.78 11.63 -26.08
C ASN A 522 31.90 11.20 -27.28
N ALA A 523 32.51 10.92 -28.44
CA ALA A 523 31.85 10.70 -29.73
C ALA A 523 31.11 9.35 -29.91
N ASN A 524 31.02 8.54 -28.85
CA ASN A 524 30.45 7.19 -28.90
C ASN A 524 29.09 7.04 -28.21
N TYR A 525 28.51 8.11 -27.66
CA TYR A 525 27.13 8.09 -27.15
C TYR A 525 26.13 8.13 -28.29
N ALA A 526 25.10 7.28 -28.21
CA ALA A 526 23.99 7.30 -29.14
C ALA A 526 22.70 7.77 -28.46
N SER A 527 21.96 8.63 -29.14
CA SER A 527 20.56 8.87 -28.80
C SER A 527 19.70 8.39 -29.95
N ASN A 528 18.73 7.52 -29.66
CA ASN A 528 17.89 6.91 -30.67
C ASN A 528 16.41 7.12 -30.32
N ASN A 529 15.61 7.56 -31.29
CA ASN A 529 14.16 7.70 -31.14
C ASN A 529 13.78 8.65 -29.99
N CYS A 530 14.41 9.83 -29.91
CA CYS A 530 14.16 10.79 -28.84
C CYS A 530 13.65 12.13 -29.36
N TYR A 531 12.85 12.87 -28.58
CA TYR A 531 12.50 14.23 -28.99
C TYR A 531 12.33 15.21 -27.84
N THR A 532 12.37 16.51 -28.13
CA THR A 532 12.15 17.54 -27.13
C THR A 532 11.38 18.74 -27.66
N THR A 533 10.49 19.31 -26.86
CA THR A 533 9.76 20.53 -27.21
C THR A 533 10.56 21.81 -26.91
N HIS A 534 11.72 21.68 -26.26
CA HIS A 534 12.59 22.81 -25.93
C HIS A 534 13.32 23.35 -27.18
N LYS A 535 13.40 24.70 -27.30
CA LYS A 535 13.86 25.49 -28.47
C LYS A 535 15.32 25.28 -28.94
N LYS A 536 16.11 24.42 -28.29
CA LYS A 536 17.50 24.13 -28.68
C LYS A 536 17.73 22.65 -28.87
N ILE A 537 17.93 22.26 -30.13
CA ILE A 537 19.01 21.35 -30.55
C ILE A 537 19.58 21.93 -31.85
N GLN A 538 20.87 22.22 -31.90
CA GLN A 538 21.54 22.38 -33.20
C GLN A 538 22.87 21.61 -33.17
N GLY A 539 22.85 20.44 -33.82
CA GLY A 539 24.00 19.56 -34.05
C GLY A 539 24.30 18.56 -32.93
N ASP A 540 23.54 17.45 -32.91
CA ASP A 540 23.69 16.25 -32.07
C ASP A 540 23.55 16.38 -30.55
N VAL A 541 22.27 16.48 -30.12
CA VAL A 541 21.68 16.11 -28.81
C VAL A 541 22.38 16.63 -27.53
N SER A 542 23.46 17.42 -27.66
CA SER A 542 24.23 18.06 -26.59
C SER A 542 24.63 19.50 -26.93
N ALA A 543 24.71 20.36 -25.91
CA ALA A 543 25.01 21.78 -26.10
C ALA A 543 26.50 22.06 -26.42
N THR A 544 27.37 21.05 -26.43
CA THR A 544 28.82 21.19 -26.64
C THR A 544 29.29 20.98 -28.09
N GLY A 545 28.41 20.61 -29.03
CA GLY A 545 28.78 20.43 -30.45
C GLY A 545 29.78 19.30 -30.74
N SER A 546 29.94 18.36 -29.80
CA SER A 546 30.78 17.15 -29.94
C SER A 546 29.92 15.99 -30.41
N TYR A 547 30.39 15.23 -31.40
CA TYR A 547 29.71 14.17 -32.19
C TYR A 547 29.00 13.08 -31.35
N MET A 548 27.82 13.34 -30.79
CA MET A 548 26.91 12.24 -30.45
C MET A 548 26.36 11.64 -31.72
N LYS A 549 26.20 10.31 -31.76
CA LYS A 549 25.46 9.66 -32.83
C LYS A 549 23.97 9.83 -32.53
N THR A 550 23.23 10.41 -33.45
CA THR A 550 21.78 10.52 -33.29
C THR A 550 21.08 9.75 -34.39
N ASN A 551 19.99 9.08 -34.02
CA ASN A 551 19.14 8.35 -34.96
C ASN A 551 17.68 8.64 -34.60
N ASN A 552 16.90 9.16 -35.54
CA ASN A 552 15.49 9.54 -35.29
C ASN A 552 15.29 10.45 -34.07
N CYS A 553 16.11 11.51 -33.94
CA CYS A 553 15.97 12.49 -32.86
C CYS A 553 15.46 13.85 -33.36
N TYR A 554 14.52 14.46 -32.63
CA TYR A 554 13.76 15.64 -33.10
C TYR A 554 13.69 16.77 -32.06
N SER A 555 13.58 18.03 -32.51
CA SER A 555 13.39 19.20 -31.64
C SER A 555 12.73 20.38 -32.33
N ASP A 556 12.30 21.37 -31.54
CA ASP A 556 11.75 22.64 -32.03
C ASP A 556 10.55 22.41 -32.98
N GLU A 557 10.42 23.17 -34.08
CA GLU A 557 9.28 23.04 -34.99
C GLU A 557 9.12 21.66 -35.64
N SER A 558 10.19 20.85 -35.72
CA SER A 558 10.11 19.50 -36.29
C SER A 558 9.25 18.55 -35.46
N VAL A 559 9.07 18.81 -34.15
CA VAL A 559 8.26 17.97 -33.27
C VAL A 559 6.76 18.16 -33.52
N LYS A 560 6.33 19.33 -34.00
CA LYS A 560 4.90 19.63 -34.23
C LYS A 560 4.24 18.73 -35.29
N ASN A 561 5.05 18.14 -36.18
CA ASN A 561 4.58 17.23 -37.23
C ASN A 561 5.09 15.80 -37.01
N LEU A 562 5.69 15.52 -35.85
CA LEU A 562 6.29 14.24 -35.55
C LEU A 562 5.19 13.20 -35.37
N ARG A 563 5.36 12.05 -36.02
CA ARG A 563 4.40 10.96 -35.91
C ARG A 563 4.99 9.79 -35.11
N PRO A 564 4.18 9.01 -34.39
CA PRO A 564 4.69 7.91 -33.59
C PRO A 564 5.50 6.89 -34.41
N GLU A 565 5.10 6.64 -35.66
CA GLU A 565 5.77 5.67 -36.54
C GLU A 565 7.20 6.08 -36.90
N THR A 566 7.54 7.38 -36.78
CA THR A 566 8.92 7.86 -36.98
C THR A 566 9.85 7.64 -35.78
N LEU A 567 9.28 7.40 -34.59
CA LEU A 567 10.04 7.12 -33.37
C LEU A 567 10.08 5.62 -33.05
N GLY A 568 9.21 4.81 -33.67
CA GLY A 568 9.15 3.36 -33.45
C GLY A 568 8.10 2.95 -32.41
N GLU A 569 8.04 1.64 -32.14
CA GLU A 569 6.92 1.00 -31.41
C GLU A 569 6.77 1.45 -29.94
N ALA A 570 7.81 2.06 -29.35
CA ALA A 570 7.72 2.62 -28.01
C ALA A 570 6.78 3.83 -27.91
N PHE A 571 6.50 4.51 -29.03
CA PHE A 571 5.64 5.69 -29.07
C PHE A 571 4.31 5.41 -29.75
N ILE A 572 3.27 6.06 -29.24
CA ILE A 572 1.92 6.09 -29.81
C ILE A 572 1.46 7.54 -30.03
N ALA A 573 0.34 7.70 -30.72
CA ALA A 573 -0.28 9.01 -30.89
C ALA A 573 -0.81 9.51 -29.54
N ASP A 574 -0.67 10.80 -29.31
CA ASP A 574 -1.20 11.45 -28.10
C ASP A 574 -2.64 11.91 -28.30
N ASP A 575 -3.54 10.96 -28.52
CA ASP A 575 -4.96 11.27 -28.74
C ASP A 575 -5.63 11.82 -27.46
N ALA A 576 -5.05 11.54 -26.29
CA ALA A 576 -5.47 12.02 -24.97
C ALA A 576 -4.88 13.39 -24.59
N LEU A 577 -4.04 13.98 -25.45
CA LEU A 577 -3.41 15.30 -25.25
C LEU A 577 -2.55 15.40 -23.97
N LEU A 578 -1.98 14.29 -23.51
CA LEU A 578 -1.07 14.22 -22.36
C LEU A 578 0.21 15.04 -22.60
N ASN A 579 0.64 15.15 -23.86
CA ASN A 579 1.76 15.97 -24.30
C ASN A 579 1.38 16.93 -25.42
N SER A 580 0.20 17.56 -25.34
CA SER A 580 -0.25 18.55 -26.32
C SER A 580 -0.29 18.03 -27.77
N GLY A 581 -0.64 16.76 -27.96
CA GLY A 581 -0.78 16.11 -29.27
C GLY A 581 0.54 15.62 -29.87
N MET A 582 1.65 15.69 -29.13
CA MET A 582 2.95 15.15 -29.55
C MET A 582 3.10 13.69 -29.08
N PRO A 583 3.70 12.77 -29.87
CA PRO A 583 3.71 11.35 -29.57
C PRO A 583 4.16 11.00 -28.15
N VAL A 584 3.38 10.22 -27.41
CA VAL A 584 3.71 9.80 -26.03
C VAL A 584 4.20 8.36 -26.01
N LEU A 585 4.85 7.95 -24.92
CA LEU A 585 5.26 6.55 -24.77
C LEU A 585 4.02 5.69 -24.57
N ALA A 586 4.02 4.49 -25.13
CA ALA A 586 2.86 3.60 -25.13
C ALA A 586 2.33 3.31 -23.71
N TRP A 587 3.24 3.15 -22.74
CA TRP A 587 2.89 2.88 -21.35
C TRP A 587 2.23 4.07 -20.64
N GLU A 588 2.38 5.30 -21.14
CA GLU A 588 1.70 6.47 -20.58
C GLU A 588 0.19 6.43 -20.80
N TYR A 589 -0.22 5.72 -21.86
CA TYR A 589 -1.62 5.38 -22.05
C TYR A 589 -2.03 4.27 -21.10
N ASP A 590 -1.26 3.18 -21.00
CA ASP A 590 -1.63 2.02 -20.18
C ASP A 590 -1.75 2.35 -18.68
N SER A 591 -0.97 3.32 -18.17
CA SER A 591 -1.02 3.77 -16.77
C SER A 591 -2.20 4.72 -16.43
N GLN A 592 -2.92 5.24 -17.44
CA GLN A 592 -4.13 6.05 -17.25
C GLN A 592 -5.37 5.54 -18.03
N HIS A 593 -5.20 4.58 -18.92
CA HIS A 593 -6.21 3.99 -19.80
C HIS A 593 -6.01 2.46 -19.85
N SER A 594 -6.59 1.75 -18.87
CA SER A 594 -6.94 0.36 -19.12
C SER A 594 -8.00 0.32 -20.24
N GLU A 595 -7.61 0.10 -21.50
CA GLU A 595 -8.59 -0.34 -22.49
C GLU A 595 -8.76 -1.85 -22.42
N THR A 596 -9.98 -2.24 -22.02
CA THR A 596 -10.76 -3.38 -22.52
C THR A 596 -10.05 -4.73 -22.66
N ALA A 597 -10.31 -5.62 -21.71
CA ALA A 597 -10.52 -7.04 -22.03
C ALA A 597 -12.03 -7.28 -22.18
N CYS A 598 -12.43 -7.89 -23.30
CA CYS A 598 -13.77 -8.44 -23.51
C CYS A 598 -13.99 -9.64 -22.59
N PHE A 599 -15.24 -9.86 -22.18
CA PHE A 599 -15.67 -11.06 -21.46
C PHE A 599 -16.53 -11.93 -22.38
N ASP A 600 -16.14 -13.19 -22.57
CA ASP A 600 -17.04 -14.28 -22.99
C ASP A 600 -17.10 -15.28 -21.82
N ILE A 601 -18.30 -15.56 -21.28
CA ILE A 601 -18.48 -16.63 -20.30
C ILE A 601 -19.48 -17.64 -20.85
N THR A 602 -19.03 -18.88 -21.02
CA THR A 602 -19.88 -20.08 -21.20
C THR A 602 -19.74 -20.96 -19.97
N VAL A 603 -20.85 -21.29 -19.29
CA VAL A 603 -20.85 -22.19 -18.13
C VAL A 603 -21.04 -23.63 -18.60
N HIS A 604 -20.04 -24.49 -18.39
CA HIS A 604 -20.18 -25.95 -18.51
C HIS A 604 -20.54 -26.56 -17.15
N GLY A 605 -21.76 -27.08 -17.04
CA GLY A 605 -22.11 -28.07 -16.02
C GLY A 605 -22.74 -29.26 -16.72
N GLU A 606 -21.98 -30.33 -16.99
CA GLU A 606 -22.58 -31.63 -17.28
C GLU A 606 -22.99 -32.29 -15.95
N ALA A 607 -24.30 -32.52 -15.80
CA ALA A 607 -24.84 -33.36 -14.74
C ALA A 607 -24.51 -34.83 -15.06
N VAL A 608 -23.67 -35.47 -14.25
CA VAL A 608 -23.66 -36.94 -14.18
C VAL A 608 -24.66 -37.34 -13.12
N ALA A 609 -25.84 -37.77 -13.57
CA ALA A 609 -26.85 -38.34 -12.70
C ALA A 609 -26.34 -39.67 -12.12
N ASP A 610 -26.16 -39.74 -10.80
CA ASP A 610 -26.22 -41.01 -10.07
C ASP A 610 -27.20 -40.88 -8.90
N GLY A 611 -28.49 -40.99 -9.22
CA GLY A 611 -29.38 -42.00 -8.64
C GLY A 611 -29.47 -42.26 -7.13
N GLN A 612 -28.93 -41.42 -6.23
CA GLN A 612 -29.02 -41.64 -4.78
C GLN A 612 -29.38 -40.34 -4.04
N GLU A 613 -30.45 -40.41 -3.23
CA GLU A 613 -31.00 -39.34 -2.41
C GLU A 613 -30.02 -38.84 -1.33
N ASN A 614 -30.01 -37.52 -1.10
CA ASN A 614 -29.44 -36.81 0.06
C ASN A 614 -27.94 -36.96 0.32
N VAL A 615 -27.12 -36.36 -0.54
CA VAL A 615 -25.77 -35.89 -0.18
C VAL A 615 -25.69 -34.42 -0.58
N ALA A 616 -25.32 -33.54 0.37
CA ALA A 616 -24.97 -32.16 0.07
C ALA A 616 -23.72 -32.17 -0.83
N ALA A 617 -23.93 -32.17 -2.14
CA ALA A 617 -22.86 -31.96 -3.11
C ALA A 617 -22.45 -30.49 -3.03
N ASN A 618 -21.30 -30.22 -2.43
CA ASN A 618 -20.70 -28.89 -2.43
C ASN A 618 -20.27 -28.56 -3.87
N TYR A 619 -21.04 -27.72 -4.56
CA TYR A 619 -20.66 -27.18 -5.86
C TYR A 619 -19.81 -25.92 -5.64
N ASN A 620 -18.50 -26.03 -5.85
CA ASN A 620 -17.65 -24.84 -5.89
C ASN A 620 -18.01 -24.02 -7.13
N ALA A 621 -18.36 -22.75 -6.94
CA ALA A 621 -18.45 -21.81 -8.05
C ALA A 621 -17.03 -21.32 -8.36
N VAL A 622 -16.56 -21.63 -9.57
CA VAL A 622 -15.24 -21.19 -10.06
C VAL A 622 -15.47 -20.08 -11.07
N LEU A 623 -14.93 -18.90 -10.79
CA LEU A 623 -14.80 -17.82 -11.75
C LEU A 623 -13.43 -17.93 -12.39
N GLU A 624 -13.38 -18.24 -13.69
CA GLU A 624 -12.13 -18.30 -14.45
C GLU A 624 -11.86 -16.95 -15.10
N PHE A 625 -10.63 -16.46 -14.97
CA PHE A 625 -10.14 -15.22 -15.56
C PHE A 625 -9.07 -15.53 -16.62
N ASP A 626 -8.90 -14.65 -17.60
CA ASP A 626 -7.86 -14.86 -18.63
C ASP A 626 -6.45 -14.46 -18.14
N ARG A 627 -6.33 -13.79 -16.99
CA ARG A 627 -5.07 -13.41 -16.31
C ARG A 627 -5.26 -13.35 -14.79
N GLU A 628 -4.14 -13.32 -14.06
CA GLU A 628 -4.09 -13.29 -12.60
C GLU A 628 -4.70 -11.99 -12.03
N MET A 629 -5.65 -12.11 -11.09
CA MET A 629 -6.33 -10.98 -10.45
C MET A 629 -5.48 -10.33 -9.37
N ASN A 630 -5.55 -8.99 -9.24
CA ASN A 630 -4.98 -8.28 -8.09
C ASN A 630 -5.80 -8.61 -6.80
N PRO A 631 -5.17 -9.09 -5.73
CA PRO A 631 -5.80 -9.35 -4.43
C PRO A 631 -6.61 -8.16 -3.87
N ASP A 632 -6.17 -6.92 -4.09
CA ASP A 632 -6.82 -5.71 -3.57
C ASP A 632 -8.21 -5.42 -4.19
N THR A 633 -8.52 -6.10 -5.30
CA THR A 633 -9.84 -6.02 -5.96
C THR A 633 -10.86 -6.99 -5.36
N LEU A 634 -10.43 -7.98 -4.58
CA LEU A 634 -11.28 -9.03 -4.00
C LEU A 634 -12.13 -8.51 -2.85
N ASP A 635 -11.56 -7.65 -2.00
CA ASP A 635 -12.24 -7.08 -0.81
C ASP A 635 -13.41 -6.16 -1.14
N ARG A 636 -13.56 -5.84 -2.43
CA ARG A 636 -14.59 -4.93 -2.92
C ARG A 636 -15.72 -5.69 -3.61
N ILE A 637 -15.60 -7.01 -3.79
CA ILE A 637 -16.62 -7.86 -4.41
C ILE A 637 -17.78 -8.04 -3.43
N VAL A 638 -18.99 -7.61 -3.83
CA VAL A 638 -20.21 -7.78 -3.02
C VAL A 638 -21.03 -8.94 -3.55
N VAL A 639 -21.36 -9.89 -2.68
CA VAL A 639 -22.26 -11.01 -3.02
C VAL A 639 -23.58 -10.83 -2.27
N LEU A 640 -24.69 -10.81 -3.00
CA LEU A 640 -26.03 -10.79 -2.44
C LEU A 640 -26.69 -12.16 -2.63
N LYS A 641 -27.44 -12.63 -1.63
CA LYS A 641 -28.31 -13.81 -1.67
C LYS A 641 -29.75 -13.32 -1.52
N ASN A 642 -30.59 -13.53 -2.54
CA ASN A 642 -31.96 -13.04 -2.61
C ASN A 642 -32.11 -11.52 -2.34
N GLY A 643 -31.10 -10.73 -2.69
CA GLY A 643 -31.08 -9.28 -2.52
C GLY A 643 -30.55 -8.79 -1.17
N GLU A 644 -30.14 -9.70 -0.27
CA GLU A 644 -29.50 -9.37 1.01
C GLU A 644 -27.99 -9.66 0.95
N SER A 645 -27.18 -8.82 1.58
CA SER A 645 -25.71 -9.01 1.62
C SER A 645 -25.36 -10.32 2.30
N VAL A 646 -24.49 -11.10 1.69
CA VAL A 646 -23.93 -12.30 2.31
C VAL A 646 -22.66 -11.91 3.03
N GLU A 647 -22.69 -12.00 4.36
CA GLU A 647 -21.49 -11.80 5.19
C GLU A 647 -20.62 -13.07 5.17
N ASN A 648 -19.30 -12.90 5.31
CA ASN A 648 -18.30 -13.98 5.37
C ASN A 648 -18.13 -14.80 4.07
N VAL A 649 -18.32 -14.17 2.92
CA VAL A 649 -17.91 -14.76 1.63
C VAL A 649 -16.41 -14.60 1.47
N THR A 650 -15.70 -15.72 1.39
CA THR A 650 -14.26 -15.78 1.15
C THR A 650 -13.98 -16.11 -0.31
N PHE A 651 -12.98 -15.45 -0.87
CA PHE A 651 -12.54 -15.64 -2.24
C PHE A 651 -11.12 -16.21 -2.21
N LYS A 652 -10.93 -17.38 -2.79
CA LYS A 652 -9.61 -18.01 -2.89
C LYS A 652 -9.11 -17.93 -4.33
N VAL A 653 -7.98 -17.26 -4.52
CA VAL A 653 -7.31 -17.20 -5.82
C VAL A 653 -6.40 -18.41 -5.98
N SER A 654 -6.49 -19.08 -7.13
CA SER A 654 -5.58 -20.15 -7.53
C SER A 654 -5.23 -19.99 -9.00
N GLY A 655 -4.10 -19.35 -9.29
CA GLY A 655 -3.76 -18.90 -10.64
C GLY A 655 -4.80 -17.89 -11.14
N ASN A 656 -5.38 -18.14 -12.33
CA ASN A 656 -6.43 -17.28 -12.86
C ASN A 656 -7.86 -17.63 -12.36
N ASN A 657 -8.01 -18.47 -11.34
CA ASN A 657 -9.33 -18.91 -10.86
C ASN A 657 -9.65 -18.28 -9.50
N VAL A 658 -10.87 -17.75 -9.34
CA VAL A 658 -11.41 -17.32 -8.04
C VAL A 658 -12.49 -18.29 -7.60
N ILE A 659 -12.26 -18.92 -6.45
CA ILE A 659 -13.18 -19.87 -5.82
C ILE A 659 -13.94 -19.14 -4.73
N ILE A 660 -15.27 -19.17 -4.78
CA ILE A 660 -16.15 -18.55 -3.79
C ILE A 660 -16.47 -19.57 -2.69
N SER A 661 -16.34 -19.17 -1.41
CA SER A 661 -16.64 -19.99 -0.24
C SER A 661 -17.47 -19.23 0.81
N PRO A 662 -18.46 -19.85 1.47
CA PRO A 662 -18.91 -21.23 1.26
C PRO A 662 -19.60 -21.45 -0.10
N ALA A 663 -19.71 -22.72 -0.52
CA ALA A 663 -20.33 -23.12 -1.79
C ALA A 663 -21.78 -22.58 -1.91
N LEU A 664 -22.15 -22.09 -3.11
CA LEU A 664 -23.46 -21.49 -3.36
C LEU A 664 -24.58 -22.54 -3.32
N GLU A 665 -25.72 -22.19 -2.72
CA GLU A 665 -26.87 -23.11 -2.57
C GLU A 665 -27.60 -23.33 -3.90
N TYR A 666 -27.85 -24.61 -4.22
CA TYR A 666 -28.61 -24.99 -5.40
C TYR A 666 -30.06 -24.47 -5.33
N GLY A 667 -30.50 -23.77 -6.39
CA GLY A 667 -31.85 -23.20 -6.49
C GLY A 667 -32.03 -21.82 -5.84
N THR A 668 -30.95 -21.22 -5.33
CA THR A 668 -30.97 -19.92 -4.66
C THR A 668 -30.43 -18.80 -5.56
N ARG A 669 -31.00 -17.60 -5.45
CA ARG A 669 -30.70 -16.44 -6.29
C ARG A 669 -29.51 -15.67 -5.72
N TYR A 670 -28.39 -15.61 -6.44
CA TYR A 670 -27.21 -14.83 -6.02
C TYR A 670 -26.89 -13.70 -7.03
N GLN A 671 -26.34 -12.59 -6.55
CA GLN A 671 -25.88 -11.44 -7.35
C GLN A 671 -24.46 -11.08 -6.92
N ILE A 672 -23.53 -10.92 -7.85
CA ILE A 672 -22.13 -10.65 -7.55
C ILE A 672 -21.74 -9.33 -8.22
N PHE A 673 -21.23 -8.38 -7.44
CA PHE A 673 -20.84 -7.06 -7.90
C PHE A 673 -19.34 -6.89 -7.72
N VAL A 674 -18.63 -6.56 -8.80
CA VAL A 674 -17.20 -6.20 -8.76
C VAL A 674 -17.09 -4.70 -9.04
N PRO A 675 -16.67 -3.87 -8.08
CA PRO A 675 -16.58 -2.43 -8.29
C PRO A 675 -15.29 -2.05 -9.01
N LYS A 676 -15.40 -1.09 -9.92
CA LYS A 676 -14.28 -0.43 -10.59
C LYS A 676 -14.12 0.99 -10.03
N THR A 677 -12.89 1.41 -9.77
CA THR A 677 -12.57 2.80 -9.39
C THR A 677 -12.59 3.68 -10.65
N VAL A 678 -13.31 4.80 -10.64
CA VAL A 678 -13.31 5.78 -11.74
C VAL A 678 -12.54 7.04 -11.33
N GLN A 679 -11.53 7.42 -12.09
CA GLN A 679 -10.86 8.72 -11.99
C GLN A 679 -11.34 9.66 -13.11
N SER A 680 -12.29 10.54 -12.76
CA SER A 680 -12.71 11.83 -13.35
C SER A 680 -12.87 12.04 -14.86
N VAL A 681 -13.91 12.80 -15.27
CA VAL A 681 -13.79 13.76 -16.41
C VAL A 681 -14.62 15.05 -16.19
N LYS A 682 -14.28 16.13 -16.92
CA LYS A 682 -14.64 17.53 -16.66
C LYS A 682 -15.41 18.19 -17.85
N ASP A 683 -15.52 19.54 -17.88
CA ASP A 683 -16.47 20.43 -18.60
C ASP A 683 -15.91 21.34 -19.75
N ALA A 684 -16.64 22.43 -20.08
CA ALA A 684 -16.62 23.34 -21.25
C ALA A 684 -15.29 24.04 -21.63
N TYR A 685 -14.18 23.64 -21.03
CA TYR A 685 -12.81 24.00 -21.42
C TYR A 685 -12.05 22.82 -22.05
N GLY A 686 -12.75 21.80 -22.55
CA GLY A 686 -12.16 20.67 -23.29
C GLY A 686 -11.96 19.40 -22.47
N ARG A 687 -12.99 18.94 -21.76
CA ARG A 687 -12.93 17.71 -20.99
C ARG A 687 -14.23 16.91 -21.27
N SER A 688 -14.14 15.58 -21.42
CA SER A 688 -15.18 14.70 -21.99
C SER A 688 -15.70 13.63 -21.01
N ALA A 689 -16.96 13.69 -20.57
CA ALA A 689 -17.60 12.54 -19.92
C ALA A 689 -17.90 11.43 -20.94
N LYS A 690 -17.49 10.19 -20.64
CA LYS A 690 -18.09 8.98 -21.24
C LYS A 690 -19.31 8.61 -20.41
N ALA A 691 -20.46 8.39 -21.02
CA ALA A 691 -21.48 7.59 -20.36
C ALA A 691 -21.05 6.13 -20.39
N GLU A 692 -21.04 5.48 -19.23
CA GLU A 692 -20.85 4.04 -19.14
C GLU A 692 -22.20 3.34 -19.32
N GLU A 693 -22.22 2.37 -20.23
CA GLU A 693 -23.28 1.38 -20.33
C GLU A 693 -23.14 0.43 -19.12
N LYS A 694 -24.13 0.44 -18.23
CA LYS A 694 -24.25 -0.55 -17.16
C LYS A 694 -25.49 -1.40 -17.44
N GLU A 695 -25.33 -2.43 -18.24
CA GLU A 695 -26.31 -3.53 -18.26
C GLU A 695 -26.01 -4.41 -17.03
N ILE A 696 -26.84 -4.30 -15.99
CA ILE A 696 -26.80 -5.23 -14.86
C ILE A 696 -28.21 -5.78 -14.68
N THR A 697 -28.42 -7.03 -15.08
CA THR A 697 -29.29 -7.91 -14.30
C THR A 697 -28.85 -9.35 -14.51
N PHE A 698 -28.31 -9.98 -13.47
CA PHE A 698 -28.71 -11.35 -13.20
C PHE A 698 -28.94 -11.54 -11.71
N THR A 699 -30.07 -12.17 -11.48
CA THR A 699 -30.53 -12.73 -10.23
C THR A 699 -31.35 -13.88 -10.84
N THR A 700 -31.01 -15.15 -10.60
CA THR A 700 -31.67 -16.32 -11.24
C THR A 700 -33.19 -16.11 -11.39
N GLY A 701 -33.67 -15.93 -12.63
CA GLY A 701 -35.09 -15.68 -12.95
C GLY A 701 -35.57 -14.22 -13.14
N ALA A 702 -34.79 -13.29 -13.72
CA ALA A 702 -35.32 -11.97 -14.12
C ALA A 702 -36.32 -12.07 -15.30
N ALA A 703 -37.41 -11.29 -15.27
CA ALA A 703 -38.52 -11.38 -16.23
C ALA A 703 -38.44 -10.36 -17.39
N LEU A 704 -37.49 -9.41 -17.39
CA LEU A 704 -37.30 -8.40 -18.44
C LEU A 704 -35.86 -8.40 -18.98
N SER A 705 -35.68 -8.04 -20.25
CA SER A 705 -34.42 -7.73 -20.91
C SER A 705 -34.46 -6.28 -21.39
N VAL A 706 -33.35 -5.57 -21.23
CA VAL A 706 -33.22 -4.13 -21.55
C VAL A 706 -32.19 -3.97 -22.65
N LYS A 707 -32.48 -3.15 -23.66
CA LYS A 707 -31.60 -2.87 -24.80
C LYS A 707 -31.73 -1.43 -25.26
N ASP A 708 -30.74 -1.00 -26.05
CA ASP A 708 -30.76 0.28 -26.77
C ASP A 708 -31.10 1.49 -25.91
N VAL A 709 -30.49 1.58 -24.72
CA VAL A 709 -30.68 2.75 -23.85
C VAL A 709 -30.07 3.98 -24.53
N LYS A 710 -30.91 5.01 -24.73
CA LYS A 710 -30.55 6.24 -25.43
C LYS A 710 -30.93 7.45 -24.61
N LEU A 711 -30.12 8.50 -24.74
CA LEU A 711 -30.44 9.84 -24.25
C LEU A 711 -30.54 10.79 -25.44
N ASN A 712 -31.65 11.51 -25.56
CA ASN A 712 -31.95 12.41 -26.67
C ASN A 712 -31.78 11.74 -28.04
N GLY A 713 -32.17 10.46 -28.13
CA GLY A 713 -32.10 9.65 -29.34
C GLY A 713 -30.70 9.16 -29.73
N LYS A 714 -29.67 9.44 -28.93
CA LYS A 714 -28.30 8.96 -29.14
C LYS A 714 -27.92 7.86 -28.14
N PRO A 715 -27.01 6.93 -28.49
CA PRO A 715 -26.42 6.01 -27.53
C PRO A 715 -25.84 6.78 -26.33
N LEU A 716 -25.87 6.17 -25.14
CA LEU A 716 -25.39 6.81 -23.91
C LEU A 716 -24.00 7.40 -24.09
N SER A 717 -23.06 6.63 -24.66
CA SER A 717 -21.66 7.01 -24.87
C SER A 717 -21.46 8.25 -25.75
N GLU A 718 -22.48 8.64 -26.51
CA GLU A 718 -22.45 9.75 -27.47
C GLU A 718 -23.42 10.89 -27.10
N ALA A 719 -24.19 10.72 -26.03
CA ALA A 719 -25.19 11.69 -25.62
C ALA A 719 -24.54 12.88 -24.88
N THR A 720 -25.00 14.09 -25.20
CA THR A 720 -24.59 15.33 -24.53
C THR A 720 -25.79 15.92 -23.81
N ILE A 721 -25.59 16.36 -22.57
CA ILE A 721 -26.63 16.92 -21.71
C ILE A 721 -26.16 18.30 -21.25
N ASN A 722 -27.00 19.31 -21.44
CA ASN A 722 -26.73 20.66 -20.99
C ASN A 722 -27.74 21.11 -19.93
N ARG A 723 -27.35 22.12 -19.15
CA ARG A 723 -28.27 22.83 -18.26
C ARG A 723 -29.38 23.52 -19.06
N GLY A 724 -30.58 23.52 -18.51
CA GLY A 724 -31.77 24.11 -19.15
C GLY A 724 -32.37 23.25 -20.26
N ASP A 725 -31.74 22.13 -20.64
CA ASP A 725 -32.28 21.20 -21.63
C ASP A 725 -33.25 20.20 -20.99
N ASP A 726 -34.23 19.76 -21.78
CA ASP A 726 -34.98 18.54 -21.48
C ASP A 726 -34.20 17.34 -21.99
N VAL A 727 -33.97 16.38 -21.10
CA VAL A 727 -33.29 15.11 -21.42
C VAL A 727 -34.34 14.01 -21.50
N ILE A 728 -34.39 13.32 -22.63
CA ILE A 728 -35.29 12.20 -22.88
C ILE A 728 -34.48 10.90 -22.87
N ALA A 729 -34.71 10.05 -21.88
CA ALA A 729 -34.24 8.68 -21.91
C ALA A 729 -35.23 7.81 -22.66
N THR A 730 -34.72 6.96 -23.56
CA THR A 730 -35.50 5.93 -24.29
C THR A 730 -34.86 4.58 -24.07
N VAL A 731 -35.66 3.56 -23.82
CA VAL A 731 -35.20 2.21 -23.48
C VAL A 731 -36.07 1.17 -24.16
N ASN A 732 -35.47 0.24 -24.89
CA ASN A 732 -36.18 -0.92 -25.45
C ASN A 732 -36.22 -2.02 -24.39
N ILE A 733 -37.42 -2.46 -24.03
CA ILE A 733 -37.65 -3.46 -22.99
C ILE A 733 -38.40 -4.64 -23.59
N ARG A 734 -37.88 -5.84 -23.35
CA ARG A 734 -38.49 -7.11 -23.74
C ARG A 734 -38.87 -7.93 -22.53
N ASN A 735 -40.11 -8.41 -22.49
CA ASN A 735 -40.52 -9.39 -21.50
C ASN A 735 -39.97 -10.78 -21.84
N LEU A 736 -39.23 -11.36 -20.89
CA LEU A 736 -38.67 -12.71 -20.96
C LEU A 736 -39.64 -13.76 -20.40
N ASN A 737 -40.69 -13.34 -19.68
CA ASN A 737 -41.78 -14.20 -19.24
C ASN A 737 -42.91 -14.24 -20.28
N ALA A 738 -42.83 -15.23 -21.18
CA ALA A 738 -43.81 -15.41 -22.26
C ALA A 738 -45.26 -15.70 -21.79
N SER A 739 -45.47 -15.93 -20.49
CA SER A 739 -46.76 -16.37 -19.96
C SER A 739 -47.70 -15.22 -19.59
N ASN A 740 -47.19 -14.07 -19.12
CA ASN A 740 -47.98 -12.93 -18.65
C ASN A 740 -47.28 -11.58 -18.94
N PRO A 741 -48.03 -10.47 -19.18
CA PRO A 741 -47.42 -9.15 -19.31
C PRO A 741 -46.80 -8.74 -17.98
N GLN A 742 -45.65 -8.06 -18.03
CA GLN A 742 -44.85 -7.70 -16.86
C GLN A 742 -44.87 -6.18 -16.68
N ASP A 743 -44.99 -5.71 -15.44
CA ASP A 743 -44.88 -4.27 -15.16
C ASP A 743 -43.40 -3.86 -15.28
N ALA A 744 -43.15 -2.71 -15.89
CA ALA A 744 -41.83 -2.12 -16.01
C ALA A 744 -41.87 -0.65 -15.60
N ALA A 745 -40.78 -0.18 -15.01
CA ALA A 745 -40.57 1.21 -14.65
C ALA A 745 -39.21 1.67 -15.14
N VAL A 746 -39.15 2.85 -15.75
CA VAL A 746 -37.91 3.51 -16.16
C VAL A 746 -37.78 4.82 -15.41
N ILE A 747 -36.73 4.94 -14.61
CA ILE A 747 -36.38 6.17 -13.90
C ILE A 747 -35.21 6.83 -14.60
N LEU A 748 -35.33 8.13 -14.86
CA LEU A 748 -34.24 9.02 -15.20
C LEU A 748 -33.95 9.91 -14.00
N ALA A 749 -32.80 9.71 -13.35
CA ALA A 749 -32.43 10.42 -12.13
C ALA A 749 -31.19 11.30 -12.36
N LEU A 750 -31.17 12.45 -11.70
CA LEU A 750 -30.12 13.46 -11.71
C LEU A 750 -29.54 13.58 -10.30
N TYR A 751 -28.24 13.38 -10.17
CA TYR A 751 -27.49 13.41 -8.92
C TYR A 751 -26.57 14.62 -8.88
N ASP A 752 -26.35 15.19 -7.70
CA ASP A 752 -25.34 16.24 -7.51
C ASP A 752 -23.91 15.68 -7.49
N LYS A 753 -22.94 16.59 -7.36
CA LYS A 753 -21.50 16.26 -7.29
C LYS A 753 -21.08 15.37 -6.12
N ASN A 754 -21.92 15.23 -5.11
CA ASN A 754 -21.68 14.35 -3.96
C ASN A 754 -22.38 12.99 -4.13
N GLY A 755 -22.98 12.73 -5.30
CA GLY A 755 -23.73 11.50 -5.56
C GLY A 755 -25.12 11.47 -4.92
N VAL A 756 -25.66 12.62 -4.50
CA VAL A 756 -27.00 12.69 -3.90
C VAL A 756 -28.03 12.96 -4.98
N MET A 757 -29.04 12.11 -5.10
CA MET A 757 -30.14 12.29 -6.06
C MET A 757 -30.91 13.57 -5.74
N LYS A 758 -31.04 14.47 -6.72
CA LYS A 758 -31.75 15.76 -6.58
C LYS A 758 -33.06 15.79 -7.33
N TYR A 759 -33.09 15.23 -8.53
CA TYR A 759 -34.27 15.22 -9.37
C TYR A 759 -34.42 13.84 -10.01
N ALA A 760 -35.65 13.40 -10.21
CA ALA A 760 -35.92 12.18 -10.93
C ALA A 760 -37.24 12.29 -11.67
N ALA A 761 -37.28 11.71 -12.86
CA ALA A 761 -38.49 11.48 -13.62
C ALA A 761 -38.68 9.97 -13.74
N LEU A 762 -39.93 9.53 -13.74
CA LEU A 762 -40.31 8.13 -13.81
C LEU A 762 -41.39 7.97 -14.86
N ASP A 763 -41.27 6.93 -15.67
CA ASP A 763 -42.37 6.40 -16.48
C ASP A 763 -42.55 4.91 -16.24
N THR A 764 -43.77 4.40 -16.42
CA THR A 764 -44.11 3.01 -16.16
C THR A 764 -45.02 2.46 -17.24
N ALA A 765 -44.83 1.20 -17.61
CA ALA A 765 -45.68 0.52 -18.59
C ALA A 765 -45.86 -0.97 -18.28
N LYS A 766 -46.81 -1.60 -18.97
CA LYS A 766 -46.94 -3.06 -19.00
C LYS A 766 -46.33 -3.59 -20.28
N ILE A 767 -45.23 -4.32 -20.16
CA ILE A 767 -44.51 -4.91 -21.28
C ILE A 767 -45.25 -6.17 -21.73
N ALA A 768 -45.59 -6.22 -23.02
CA ALA A 768 -46.36 -7.31 -23.59
C ALA A 768 -45.62 -8.66 -23.46
N LYS A 769 -46.35 -9.77 -23.55
CA LYS A 769 -45.78 -11.14 -23.39
C LYS A 769 -44.71 -11.49 -24.42
N SER A 770 -44.65 -10.76 -25.54
CA SER A 770 -43.75 -11.00 -26.65
C SER A 770 -43.57 -9.73 -27.47
N GLY A 771 -42.34 -9.44 -27.90
CA GLY A 771 -41.99 -8.21 -28.59
C GLY A 771 -41.06 -7.33 -27.75
N GLU A 772 -40.59 -6.23 -28.33
CA GLU A 772 -39.86 -5.17 -27.65
C GLU A 772 -40.76 -3.95 -27.59
N ASP A 773 -40.94 -3.39 -26.40
CA ASP A 773 -41.67 -2.15 -26.16
C ASP A 773 -40.66 -1.05 -25.78
N GLU A 774 -40.75 0.12 -26.41
CA GLU A 774 -39.90 1.27 -26.10
C GLU A 774 -40.57 2.12 -25.02
N LEU A 775 -39.87 2.36 -23.91
CA LEU A 775 -40.30 3.29 -22.85
C LEU A 775 -39.46 4.55 -22.89
N SER A 776 -40.09 5.69 -22.65
CA SER A 776 -39.41 6.98 -22.66
C SER A 776 -39.76 7.81 -21.45
N VAL A 777 -38.77 8.43 -20.82
CA VAL A 777 -38.96 9.31 -19.68
C VAL A 777 -38.16 10.61 -19.89
N THR A 778 -38.76 11.75 -19.55
CA THR A 778 -38.16 13.07 -19.75
C THR A 778 -37.90 13.77 -18.42
N LEU A 779 -36.71 14.33 -18.26
CA LEU A 779 -36.31 15.13 -17.11
C LEU A 779 -35.73 16.47 -17.57
N HIS A 780 -36.25 17.56 -17.02
CA HIS A 780 -35.69 18.91 -17.23
C HIS A 780 -34.47 19.13 -16.33
N ILE A 781 -33.35 19.62 -16.89
CA ILE A 781 -32.14 19.90 -16.13
C ILE A 781 -32.16 21.36 -15.65
N PRO A 782 -32.16 21.64 -14.35
CA PRO A 782 -32.21 23.01 -13.84
C PRO A 782 -31.00 23.85 -14.28
N ASP A 783 -31.23 25.12 -14.60
CA ASP A 783 -30.17 26.07 -14.97
C ASP A 783 -29.17 26.32 -13.84
N ASP A 784 -29.60 26.17 -12.59
CA ASP A 784 -28.85 26.48 -11.38
C ASP A 784 -28.22 25.25 -10.70
N ILE A 785 -28.34 24.06 -11.30
CA ILE A 785 -27.74 22.84 -10.72
C ILE A 785 -26.22 22.97 -10.64
N GLU A 786 -25.63 22.65 -9.49
CA GLU A 786 -24.19 22.77 -9.26
C GLU A 786 -23.35 21.93 -10.25
N ASP A 787 -22.13 22.40 -10.56
CA ASP A 787 -21.20 21.65 -11.42
C ASP A 787 -20.87 20.28 -10.81
N GLY A 788 -20.72 19.27 -11.67
CA GLY A 788 -20.40 17.89 -11.28
C GLY A 788 -21.61 16.96 -11.12
N PHE A 789 -22.79 17.33 -11.63
CA PHE A 789 -23.97 16.47 -11.61
C PHE A 789 -23.84 15.26 -12.57
N SER A 790 -24.54 14.18 -12.27
CA SER A 790 -24.59 12.97 -13.11
C SER A 790 -26.02 12.51 -13.32
N ILE A 791 -26.24 11.70 -14.38
CA ILE A 791 -27.57 11.17 -14.71
C ILE A 791 -27.52 9.65 -14.80
N ALA A 792 -28.55 8.98 -14.28
CA ALA A 792 -28.72 7.54 -14.37
C ALA A 792 -30.08 7.19 -14.98
N VAL A 793 -30.09 6.21 -15.89
CA VAL A 793 -31.31 5.54 -16.35
C VAL A 793 -31.39 4.19 -15.64
N MET A 794 -32.48 3.96 -14.92
CA MET A 794 -32.70 2.72 -14.16
C MET A 794 -33.98 2.05 -14.64
N VAL A 795 -33.94 0.73 -14.82
CA VAL A 795 -35.11 -0.07 -15.22
C VAL A 795 -35.44 -1.07 -14.12
N TRP A 796 -36.72 -1.17 -13.77
CA TRP A 796 -37.23 -2.09 -12.76
C TRP A 796 -38.34 -2.96 -13.35
N ASP A 797 -38.32 -4.26 -13.04
CA ASP A 797 -39.34 -5.23 -13.44
C ASP A 797 -40.48 -5.37 -12.40
N SER A 798 -40.46 -4.53 -11.36
CA SER A 798 -41.45 -4.46 -10.29
C SER A 798 -41.51 -3.06 -9.67
N ILE A 799 -42.67 -2.42 -9.80
CA ILE A 799 -42.94 -1.09 -9.22
C ILE A 799 -42.92 -1.14 -7.68
N ASN A 800 -43.28 -2.29 -7.09
CA ASN A 800 -43.29 -2.44 -5.63
C ASN A 800 -41.88 -2.50 -5.04
N ASP A 801 -40.96 -3.19 -5.73
CA ASP A 801 -39.57 -3.32 -5.31
C ASP A 801 -38.81 -2.00 -5.48
N MET A 802 -39.05 -1.33 -6.61
CA MET A 802 -38.60 0.06 -6.83
C MET A 802 -39.05 0.99 -5.70
N ASN A 803 -40.35 0.95 -5.34
CA ASN A 803 -40.88 1.76 -4.24
C ASN A 803 -40.29 1.40 -2.87
N ALA A 804 -39.92 0.14 -2.63
CA ALA A 804 -39.25 -0.28 -1.40
C ALA A 804 -37.83 0.29 -1.30
N VAL A 805 -37.07 0.23 -2.40
CA VAL A 805 -35.70 0.77 -2.50
C VAL A 805 -35.69 2.29 -2.40
N CYS A 806 -36.58 2.99 -3.12
CA CYS A 806 -36.66 4.45 -3.03
C CYS A 806 -37.04 4.94 -1.62
N ARG A 807 -37.82 4.17 -0.84
CA ARG A 807 -38.14 4.51 0.55
C ARG A 807 -36.96 4.37 1.51
N ALA A 808 -36.01 3.49 1.24
CA ALA A 808 -34.82 3.30 2.07
C ALA A 808 -33.79 4.43 1.90
N TYR A 809 -33.78 5.11 0.74
CA TYR A 809 -32.80 6.14 0.39
C TYR A 809 -33.26 7.60 0.63
N ILE A 810 -34.50 7.85 1.08
CA ILE A 810 -35.06 9.20 1.32
C ILE A 810 -34.89 9.66 2.79
N HIS A 811 -34.06 8.99 3.60
CA HIS A 811 -33.75 9.42 4.97
C HIS A 811 -32.33 9.96 5.15
#